data_AF-A0A317VVC1-F1
#
_entry.id   AF-A0A317VVC1-F1
#
_cell.length_a   1.000
_cell.length_b   1.000
_cell.length_c   1.000
_cell.angle_alpha   90.00
_cell.angle_beta   90.00
_cell.angle_gamma   90.00
#
_symmetry.space_group_name_H-M   'P 1'
#
loop_
_entity.id
_entity.type
_entity.pdbx_description
1 polymer ?
#
loop_
_entity_poly.entity_id
_entity_poly.type
_entity_poly.pdbx_seq_one_letter_code
_entity_poly.pdbx_strand_id
1 'polypeptide(L)'
;MDHAVLAESDSTSETDDQLKAWESDPRAVTAQLAENSPHSPSPVECGIGHRVQASRSVLALELDNECVFAGLQGGDIVAWSLETYDLVLSVHAHQESVLDLFLSEDGELLFSSGGDSVVNVWSTRTFDRLFSIHSHHDVGDIFAVAYSSTLKTIYCGGQNTSIQWCDISQTDAASTRRSAAQLSRRTHRFFDSRGPDGSRAGVGPDGAHPVTQGGQVLTFKRDHHRLFSHHGYIYTMRLVRGLIESAPNEEVLLTGAGDGVVKMWRLEQEKENGVPSQIAKLQNGDPVLSLAVEGSFLYCGLAGGALNIWNLDSHQLIKRISMHTGDLWAVDIIHGVAVCGDSNGIIKKFNSRFEEIGSWVAHGGTMLASAVGRFKDRDIFASGGNDNTVGIWDLTDVSRSQGEQPPINNDEMVNCLAKFVAYKTISASPKFSDTNPIVHARFNATASDKVDKTILFYGHYDVVGADANHAKWKTDPYQLTSIDGFLYGRGVSDNKGPILAALYAAADLARRKELRCNVVFLIEGEEESGSQNFHETVRKNKAQIGPVDWILLANSYWLDDYNPCLTYGLRGVVHANLVVTSDHPDLHSGIDGSSLLDEPLKDLTMLLSTLVGPKGRINIPGFQDPVLPITEAEKDRYTAISDILLPRHPEIADSEALIRSLMHRWREPSLTIHSVETPGSSRGTTATISRKAKASLSLRLVPNQEADEVATSLTMYAQEQFDRLESQNDLTVEITGKSDPWLGDPDNEIFETLAEAITAAWAPDNKTPTHQFPPLQQGRNDQTTESKRPNERSGLQRKDSVDSLASHIDRVIMSTTTSSTRKTAHQRSSLSTTVPTSSTLANKSGAPVPDKHAEASTADGAEKRAPTSTPGQASSGVRPIYIREGGSIPTIRFLEKEFGAPAANLPCGQASDNAHLNNERLRVENLYKSREIFGYVFSKLPERL
;
A
#
# COMPACT_ATOMS: atom_id res chain seq x y z
N MET A 1 -48.64 -70.39 -6.04
CA MET A 1 -49.88 -70.45 -6.84
C MET A 1 -50.09 -69.07 -7.44
N ASP A 2 -49.51 -68.90 -8.62
CA ASP A 2 -50.15 -68.39 -9.85
C ASP A 2 -50.93 -67.06 -9.83
N HIS A 3 -50.32 -66.06 -10.49
CA HIS A 3 -50.86 -65.16 -11.53
C HIS A 3 -52.34 -64.71 -11.54
N ALA A 4 -52.54 -63.38 -11.46
CA ALA A 4 -53.36 -62.54 -12.38
C ALA A 4 -53.04 -61.04 -12.11
N VAL A 5 -52.62 -60.19 -13.06
CA VAL A 5 -53.33 -59.64 -14.27
C VAL A 5 -54.46 -58.68 -13.83
N LEU A 6 -54.47 -57.36 -14.07
CA LEU A 6 -53.65 -56.39 -14.86
C LEU A 6 -53.55 -55.03 -14.06
N ALA A 7 -53.14 -53.83 -14.51
CA ALA A 7 -52.95 -53.22 -15.85
C ALA A 7 -51.91 -52.05 -15.87
N GLU A 8 -51.48 -51.68 -17.08
CA GLU A 8 -51.20 -50.33 -17.68
C GLU A 8 -50.52 -49.18 -16.88
N SER A 9 -49.54 -48.42 -17.42
CA SER A 9 -48.88 -48.47 -18.75
C SER A 9 -47.53 -47.70 -18.81
N ASP A 10 -46.50 -48.33 -19.39
CA ASP A 10 -45.48 -47.89 -20.37
C ASP A 10 -45.16 -46.38 -20.65
N SER A 11 -43.92 -45.96 -21.01
CA SER A 11 -42.62 -46.68 -21.09
C SER A 11 -41.40 -45.75 -21.39
N THR A 12 -40.18 -46.30 -21.22
CA THR A 12 -38.88 -46.15 -21.98
C THR A 12 -38.58 -44.98 -22.94
N SER A 13 -37.33 -44.57 -23.23
CA SER A 13 -35.98 -44.84 -22.68
C SER A 13 -34.89 -44.02 -23.41
N GLU A 14 -33.77 -43.72 -22.74
CA GLU A 14 -32.36 -43.65 -23.22
C GLU A 14 -31.91 -42.90 -24.50
N THR A 15 -30.66 -42.38 -24.44
CA THR A 15 -29.78 -41.93 -25.54
C THR A 15 -30.22 -40.78 -26.46
N ASP A 16 -29.84 -39.55 -26.13
CA ASP A 16 -28.74 -38.83 -26.82
C ASP A 16 -28.22 -37.65 -25.94
N ASP A 17 -27.33 -36.80 -26.48
CA ASP A 17 -26.91 -35.48 -25.94
C ASP A 17 -26.07 -35.46 -24.63
N GLN A 18 -24.96 -36.22 -24.60
CA GLN A 18 -23.79 -35.90 -23.75
C GLN A 18 -22.52 -35.68 -24.59
N LEU A 19 -22.50 -34.67 -25.48
CA LEU A 19 -21.30 -34.35 -26.27
C LEU A 19 -21.21 -32.87 -26.74
N LYS A 20 -21.30 -31.89 -25.83
CA LYS A 20 -20.95 -30.47 -26.08
C LYS A 20 -20.84 -29.60 -24.80
N ALA A 21 -19.67 -29.56 -24.16
CA ALA A 21 -19.32 -28.56 -23.13
C ALA A 21 -17.81 -28.48 -22.81
N TRP A 22 -16.93 -28.51 -23.83
CA TRP A 22 -15.48 -28.31 -23.63
C TRP A 22 -15.07 -26.89 -24.04
N GLU A 23 -15.04 -25.97 -23.08
CA GLU A 23 -14.26 -24.72 -23.08
C GLU A 23 -14.49 -23.97 -21.75
N SER A 24 -13.73 -24.32 -20.71
CA SER A 24 -13.71 -23.59 -19.43
C SER A 24 -12.33 -23.69 -18.76
N ASP A 25 -12.04 -22.69 -17.92
CA ASP A 25 -10.70 -22.30 -17.43
C ASP A 25 -9.91 -23.43 -16.73
N PRO A 26 -8.66 -23.75 -17.15
CA PRO A 26 -7.84 -24.78 -16.51
C PRO A 26 -7.44 -24.45 -15.06
N ARG A 27 -7.58 -23.20 -14.60
CA ARG A 27 -7.23 -22.77 -13.23
C ARG A 27 -8.05 -23.44 -12.13
N ALA A 28 -9.25 -23.95 -12.44
CA ALA A 28 -10.14 -24.52 -11.43
C ALA A 28 -9.72 -25.93 -10.94
N VAL A 29 -8.98 -26.70 -11.75
CA VAL A 29 -8.73 -28.13 -11.50
C VAL A 29 -7.63 -28.36 -10.46
N THR A 30 -6.63 -27.48 -10.39
CA THR A 30 -5.48 -27.63 -9.49
C THR A 30 -5.86 -27.56 -8.00
N ALA A 31 -6.92 -26.83 -7.66
CA ALA A 31 -7.34 -26.65 -6.27
C ALA A 31 -7.96 -27.92 -5.66
N GLN A 32 -8.78 -28.66 -6.42
CA GLN A 32 -9.55 -29.80 -5.89
C GLN A 32 -8.73 -31.10 -5.71
N LEU A 33 -7.51 -31.17 -6.26
CA LEU A 33 -6.63 -32.32 -6.10
C LEU A 33 -5.78 -32.26 -4.82
N ALA A 34 -5.77 -31.13 -4.09
CA ALA A 34 -5.01 -30.97 -2.86
C ALA A 34 -5.68 -31.56 -1.60
N GLU A 35 -7.02 -31.66 -1.58
CA GLU A 35 -7.78 -31.98 -0.35
C GLU A 35 -7.85 -33.47 0.01
N ASN A 36 -7.40 -34.38 -0.87
CA ASN A 36 -7.54 -35.83 -0.69
C ASN A 36 -6.19 -36.57 -0.63
N SER A 37 -5.37 -36.24 0.36
CA SER A 37 -4.20 -37.06 0.76
C SER A 37 -4.00 -37.05 2.29
N PRO A 38 -4.14 -38.19 2.98
CA PRO A 38 -3.94 -38.24 4.42
C PRO A 38 -2.45 -38.19 4.77
N HIS A 39 -2.10 -37.32 5.72
CA HIS A 39 -0.75 -37.16 6.30
C HIS A 39 0.32 -36.50 5.40
N SER A 40 0.02 -35.33 4.83
CA SER A 40 1.04 -34.27 4.75
C SER A 40 1.17 -33.58 6.14
N PRO A 41 2.37 -33.12 6.54
CA PRO A 41 2.47 -32.12 7.60
C PRO A 41 1.83 -30.81 7.12
N SER A 42 1.21 -30.06 8.02
CA SER A 42 0.71 -28.72 7.71
C SER A 42 1.86 -27.86 7.18
N PRO A 43 1.71 -27.15 6.04
CA PRO A 43 2.75 -26.27 5.55
C PRO A 43 3.04 -25.21 6.63
N VAL A 44 4.31 -25.06 6.99
CA VAL A 44 4.72 -23.98 7.89
C VAL A 44 4.51 -22.68 7.13
N GLU A 45 3.50 -21.89 7.55
CA GLU A 45 3.25 -20.57 7.01
C GLU A 45 4.53 -19.74 7.12
N CYS A 46 5.08 -19.37 5.98
CA CYS A 46 6.17 -18.39 5.91
C CYS A 46 5.64 -17.06 6.45
N GLY A 47 6.47 -16.29 7.16
CA GLY A 47 6.13 -14.92 7.52
C GLY A 47 5.71 -14.11 6.28
N ILE A 48 4.77 -13.18 6.45
CA ILE A 48 4.13 -12.46 5.34
C ILE A 48 5.19 -11.88 4.39
N GLY A 49 5.20 -12.40 3.17
CA GLY A 49 6.05 -11.90 2.11
C GLY A 49 5.58 -10.52 1.65
N HIS A 50 6.49 -9.56 1.62
CA HIS A 50 6.27 -8.28 0.98
C HIS A 50 6.56 -8.39 -0.52
N ARG A 51 5.87 -7.62 -1.37
CA ARG A 51 6.16 -7.50 -2.80
C ARG A 51 6.40 -6.05 -3.19
N VAL A 52 7.42 -5.79 -4.00
CA VAL A 52 7.64 -4.48 -4.63
C VAL A 52 7.65 -4.61 -6.15
N GLN A 53 7.10 -3.60 -6.82
CA GLN A 53 6.93 -3.55 -8.27
C GLN A 53 8.12 -2.85 -8.94
N ALA A 54 8.89 -3.60 -9.74
CA ALA A 54 9.90 -3.06 -10.64
C ALA A 54 9.26 -2.54 -11.95
N SER A 55 9.99 -1.70 -12.69
CA SER A 55 9.57 -1.17 -13.98
C SER A 55 9.62 -2.20 -15.12
N ARG A 56 10.48 -3.23 -14.99
CA ARG A 56 10.84 -4.24 -15.98
C ARG A 56 11.26 -5.54 -15.27
N SER A 57 11.51 -6.61 -16.03
CA SER A 57 11.91 -7.92 -15.50
C SER A 57 13.13 -7.79 -14.60
N VAL A 58 13.06 -8.41 -13.41
CA VAL A 58 14.20 -8.48 -12.48
C VAL A 58 15.07 -9.65 -12.91
N LEU A 59 16.36 -9.39 -13.16
CA LEU A 59 17.31 -10.35 -13.70
C LEU A 59 18.44 -10.70 -12.72
N ALA A 60 18.75 -9.79 -11.79
CA ALA A 60 19.75 -9.99 -10.74
C ALA A 60 19.27 -9.34 -9.43
N LEU A 61 19.70 -9.88 -8.28
CA LEU A 61 19.42 -9.37 -6.94
C LEU A 61 20.67 -9.50 -6.07
N GLU A 62 20.87 -8.53 -5.17
CA GLU A 62 21.75 -8.66 -3.99
C GLU A 62 21.14 -7.87 -2.82
N LEU A 63 21.44 -8.27 -1.57
CA LEU A 63 20.98 -7.59 -0.35
C LEU A 63 22.15 -7.07 0.46
N ASP A 64 21.98 -5.90 1.08
CA ASP A 64 22.82 -5.47 2.19
C ASP A 64 22.04 -5.47 3.52
N ASN A 65 22.48 -4.68 4.51
CA ASN A 65 21.89 -4.64 5.84
C ASN A 65 20.67 -3.69 5.96
N GLU A 66 20.35 -2.89 4.93
CA GLU A 66 19.23 -1.93 4.92
C GLU A 66 18.39 -1.95 3.62
N CYS A 67 18.95 -2.42 2.49
CA CYS A 67 18.31 -2.39 1.16
C CYS A 67 18.36 -3.73 0.41
N VAL A 68 17.44 -3.92 -0.53
CA VAL A 68 17.55 -4.91 -1.62
C VAL A 68 17.76 -4.19 -2.96
N PHE A 69 18.83 -4.55 -3.67
CA PHE A 69 19.13 -4.05 -5.02
C PHE A 69 18.61 -5.02 -6.08
N ALA A 70 18.09 -4.49 -7.19
CA ALA A 70 17.69 -5.27 -8.35
C ALA A 70 18.30 -4.73 -9.65
N GLY A 71 18.94 -5.63 -10.39
CA GLY A 71 19.36 -5.39 -11.77
C GLY A 71 18.20 -5.71 -12.72
N LEU A 72 17.81 -4.73 -13.54
CA LEU A 72 16.64 -4.85 -14.41
C LEU A 72 17.02 -5.08 -15.87
N GLN A 73 16.13 -5.78 -16.58
CA GLN A 73 16.10 -5.81 -18.03
C GLN A 73 16.05 -4.38 -18.58
N GLY A 74 16.89 -4.05 -19.56
CA GLY A 74 17.00 -2.69 -20.10
C GLY A 74 17.96 -1.73 -19.37
N GLY A 75 18.68 -2.20 -18.35
CA GLY A 75 19.92 -1.54 -17.88
C GLY A 75 19.80 -0.65 -16.64
N ASP A 76 18.64 -0.60 -16.01
CA ASP A 76 18.44 0.10 -14.73
C ASP A 76 18.88 -0.75 -13.54
N ILE A 77 19.46 -0.11 -12.52
CA ILE A 77 19.53 -0.66 -11.15
C ILE A 77 18.58 0.16 -10.26
N VAL A 78 17.78 -0.55 -9.49
CA VAL A 78 16.85 0.03 -8.50
C VAL A 78 17.11 -0.58 -7.13
N ALA A 79 16.71 0.11 -6.05
CA ALA A 79 16.74 -0.47 -4.71
C ALA A 79 15.56 -0.02 -3.85
N TRP A 80 15.12 -0.90 -2.96
CA TRP A 80 14.05 -0.67 -1.98
C TRP A 80 14.56 -0.86 -0.56
N SER A 81 14.03 -0.05 0.37
CA SER A 81 14.30 -0.13 1.81
C SER A 81 13.68 -1.40 2.41
N LEU A 82 14.43 -2.14 3.23
CA LEU A 82 13.93 -3.32 3.96
C LEU A 82 13.14 -2.98 5.25
N GLU A 83 13.05 -1.68 5.58
CA GLU A 83 12.26 -1.13 6.68
C GLU A 83 10.84 -0.76 6.25
N THR A 84 10.72 -0.01 5.15
CA THR A 84 9.47 0.62 4.69
C THR A 84 8.97 0.08 3.35
N TYR A 85 9.83 -0.61 2.60
CA TYR A 85 9.60 -1.08 1.23
C TYR A 85 9.35 0.01 0.18
N ASP A 86 9.63 1.28 0.52
CA ASP A 86 9.68 2.37 -0.46
C ASP A 86 10.88 2.19 -1.40
N LEU A 87 10.73 2.63 -2.65
CA LEU A 87 11.83 2.77 -3.61
C LEU A 87 12.77 3.88 -3.14
N VAL A 88 14.05 3.57 -2.93
CA VAL A 88 15.06 4.53 -2.44
C VAL A 88 16.11 4.90 -3.50
N LEU A 89 16.23 4.10 -4.56
CA LEU A 89 17.21 4.29 -5.63
C LEU A 89 16.64 3.89 -7.00
N SER A 90 16.97 4.65 -8.04
CA SER A 90 16.75 4.29 -9.44
C SER A 90 17.78 4.97 -10.33
N VAL A 91 18.61 4.17 -11.02
CA VAL A 91 19.79 4.64 -11.76
C VAL A 91 19.97 3.85 -13.05
N HIS A 92 20.04 4.53 -14.20
CA HIS A 92 20.34 3.91 -15.48
C HIS A 92 21.85 3.58 -15.56
N ALA A 93 22.18 2.30 -15.45
CA ALA A 93 23.51 1.78 -15.11
C ALA A 93 24.27 1.20 -16.32
N HIS A 94 23.55 0.53 -17.22
CA HIS A 94 24.07 -0.16 -18.41
C HIS A 94 23.27 0.24 -19.66
N GLN A 95 23.84 0.06 -20.86
CA GLN A 95 23.14 0.33 -22.13
C GLN A 95 22.13 -0.76 -22.51
N GLU A 96 22.32 -1.96 -21.98
CA GLU A 96 21.44 -3.11 -22.11
C GLU A 96 21.17 -3.68 -20.71
N SER A 97 20.36 -4.75 -20.62
CA SER A 97 20.02 -5.43 -19.37
C SER A 97 21.19 -5.61 -18.40
N VAL A 98 20.95 -5.30 -17.12
CA VAL A 98 21.83 -5.75 -16.02
C VAL A 98 21.60 -7.24 -15.83
N LEU A 99 22.67 -8.04 -15.81
CA LEU A 99 22.59 -9.51 -15.84
C LEU A 99 23.05 -10.17 -14.54
N ASP A 100 23.96 -9.53 -13.80
CA ASP A 100 24.40 -9.99 -12.49
C ASP A 100 24.68 -8.80 -11.57
N LEU A 101 24.55 -9.04 -10.26
CA LEU A 101 24.92 -8.14 -9.17
C LEU A 101 25.76 -8.93 -8.17
N PHE A 102 26.81 -8.31 -7.63
CA PHE A 102 27.63 -8.91 -6.59
C PHE A 102 27.99 -7.84 -5.55
N LEU A 103 27.75 -8.12 -4.27
CA LEU A 103 28.12 -7.24 -3.15
C LEU A 103 29.48 -7.65 -2.57
N SER A 104 30.32 -6.70 -2.18
CA SER A 104 31.59 -7.01 -1.49
C SER A 104 31.38 -7.53 -0.06
N GLU A 105 32.32 -8.34 0.45
CA GLU A 105 32.31 -8.85 1.84
C GLU A 105 32.23 -7.76 2.92
N ASP A 106 32.61 -6.52 2.59
CA ASP A 106 32.56 -5.33 3.46
C ASP A 106 31.31 -4.45 3.24
N GLY A 107 30.47 -4.76 2.25
CA GLY A 107 29.25 -4.02 1.92
C GLY A 107 29.45 -2.62 1.31
N GLU A 108 30.69 -2.19 1.05
CA GLU A 108 31.00 -0.83 0.54
C GLU A 108 30.92 -0.72 -1.00
N LEU A 109 30.99 -1.84 -1.73
CA LEU A 109 31.05 -1.90 -3.18
C LEU A 109 29.99 -2.85 -3.77
N LEU A 110 29.18 -2.33 -4.70
CA LEU A 110 28.33 -3.13 -5.56
C LEU A 110 28.97 -3.24 -6.95
N PHE A 111 29.03 -4.45 -7.49
CA PHE A 111 29.48 -4.74 -8.85
C PHE A 111 28.26 -5.11 -9.69
N SER A 112 28.20 -4.62 -10.94
CA SER A 112 27.13 -4.97 -11.88
C SER A 112 27.68 -5.32 -13.24
N SER A 113 27.17 -6.38 -13.86
CA SER A 113 27.48 -6.73 -15.26
C SER A 113 26.25 -6.59 -16.15
N GLY A 114 26.45 -6.43 -17.45
CA GLY A 114 25.35 -6.29 -18.41
C GLY A 114 25.60 -6.90 -19.79
N GLY A 115 24.55 -6.90 -20.60
CA GLY A 115 24.60 -7.30 -22.02
C GLY A 115 25.51 -6.41 -22.86
N ASP A 116 25.76 -5.17 -22.42
CA ASP A 116 26.63 -4.18 -23.06
C ASP A 116 28.14 -4.50 -22.97
N SER A 117 28.52 -5.71 -22.54
CA SER A 117 29.90 -6.16 -22.34
C SER A 117 30.71 -5.31 -21.35
N VAL A 118 30.05 -4.65 -20.40
CA VAL A 118 30.66 -3.82 -19.34
C VAL A 118 30.47 -4.46 -17.97
N VAL A 119 31.46 -4.29 -17.09
CA VAL A 119 31.29 -4.42 -15.63
C VAL A 119 31.45 -3.03 -15.02
N ASN A 120 30.45 -2.56 -14.28
CA ASN A 120 30.50 -1.30 -13.53
C ASN A 120 30.70 -1.59 -12.03
N VAL A 121 31.31 -0.64 -11.32
CA VAL A 121 31.55 -0.71 -9.87
C VAL A 121 31.01 0.57 -9.23
N TRP A 122 30.22 0.42 -8.18
CA TRP A 122 29.46 1.48 -7.52
C TRP A 122 29.79 1.51 -6.03
N SER A 123 29.82 2.69 -5.41
CA SER A 123 29.77 2.78 -3.95
C SER A 123 28.35 2.53 -3.48
N THR A 124 28.12 1.55 -2.60
CA THR A 124 26.79 1.32 -2.01
C THR A 124 26.27 2.51 -1.21
N ARG A 125 27.19 3.34 -0.69
CA ARG A 125 26.88 4.51 0.12
C ARG A 125 26.26 5.65 -0.69
N THR A 126 26.85 6.09 -1.80
CA THR A 126 26.31 7.23 -2.59
C THR A 126 25.66 6.82 -3.90
N PHE A 127 25.87 5.57 -4.32
CA PHE A 127 25.63 5.08 -5.68
C PHE A 127 26.39 5.82 -6.80
N ASP A 128 27.49 6.51 -6.45
CA ASP A 128 28.44 7.00 -7.45
C ASP A 128 29.13 5.83 -8.16
N ARG A 129 29.21 5.89 -9.50
CA ARG A 129 30.02 4.93 -10.26
C ARG A 129 31.51 5.24 -10.05
N LEU A 130 32.22 4.29 -9.46
CA LEU A 130 33.66 4.37 -9.19
C LEU A 130 34.49 3.90 -10.39
N PHE A 131 34.06 2.81 -11.05
CA PHE A 131 34.75 2.23 -12.19
C PHE A 131 33.77 1.77 -13.29
N SER A 132 34.25 1.77 -14.53
CA SER A 132 33.57 1.16 -15.69
C SER A 132 34.60 0.38 -16.50
N ILE A 133 34.44 -0.94 -16.59
CA ILE A 133 35.46 -1.89 -17.03
C ILE A 133 34.99 -2.58 -18.31
N HIS A 134 35.69 -2.35 -19.41
CA HIS A 134 35.35 -2.92 -20.72
C HIS A 134 36.25 -4.10 -21.09
N SER A 135 35.74 -5.05 -21.86
CA SER A 135 36.59 -6.08 -22.46
C SER A 135 37.34 -5.56 -23.70
N HIS A 136 38.59 -6.01 -23.86
CA HIS A 136 39.29 -5.92 -25.15
C HIS A 136 38.72 -6.87 -26.21
N HIS A 137 38.02 -7.93 -25.80
CA HIS A 137 37.54 -9.00 -26.68
C HIS A 137 36.05 -8.84 -27.00
N ASP A 138 35.57 -9.57 -28.01
CA ASP A 138 34.14 -9.76 -28.25
C ASP A 138 33.68 -10.79 -27.21
N VAL A 139 33.02 -10.35 -26.13
CA VAL A 139 32.59 -11.21 -25.01
C VAL A 139 31.11 -11.57 -25.06
N GLY A 140 30.29 -10.73 -25.70
CA GLY A 140 28.84 -10.81 -25.64
C GLY A 140 28.33 -10.43 -24.24
N ASP A 141 27.24 -11.06 -23.83
CA ASP A 141 26.68 -10.91 -22.49
C ASP A 141 27.71 -11.31 -21.41
N ILE A 142 27.78 -10.54 -20.30
CA ILE A 142 28.53 -10.92 -19.10
C ILE A 142 27.51 -11.37 -18.04
N PHE A 143 27.29 -12.68 -17.95
CA PHE A 143 26.24 -13.29 -17.12
C PHE A 143 26.62 -13.47 -15.64
N ALA A 144 27.90 -13.36 -15.28
CA ALA A 144 28.35 -13.56 -13.92
C ALA A 144 29.57 -12.71 -13.56
N VAL A 145 29.61 -12.19 -12.33
CA VAL A 145 30.73 -11.42 -11.76
C VAL A 145 30.99 -11.85 -10.30
N ALA A 146 32.27 -11.91 -9.91
CA ALA A 146 32.68 -12.18 -8.54
C ALA A 146 33.91 -11.35 -8.18
N TYR A 147 33.96 -10.83 -6.95
CA TYR A 147 35.05 -9.95 -6.50
C TYR A 147 35.81 -10.51 -5.30
N SER A 148 37.13 -10.65 -5.46
CA SER A 148 38.04 -11.00 -4.36
C SER A 148 38.39 -9.75 -3.55
N SER A 149 37.91 -9.70 -2.31
CA SER A 149 38.30 -8.69 -1.32
C SER A 149 39.80 -8.76 -0.97
N THR A 150 40.40 -9.95 -1.09
CA THR A 150 41.78 -10.27 -0.69
C THR A 150 42.78 -9.87 -1.76
N LEU A 151 42.48 -10.17 -3.03
CA LEU A 151 43.33 -9.89 -4.18
C LEU A 151 43.05 -8.51 -4.80
N LYS A 152 41.93 -7.87 -4.42
CA LYS A 152 41.35 -6.68 -5.09
C LYS A 152 41.12 -6.91 -6.60
N THR A 153 40.75 -8.15 -6.95
CA THR A 153 40.57 -8.60 -8.33
C THR A 153 39.12 -9.01 -8.58
N ILE A 154 38.53 -8.45 -9.63
CA ILE A 154 37.24 -8.85 -10.19
C ILE A 154 37.46 -10.00 -11.17
N TYR A 155 36.58 -10.99 -11.15
CA TYR A 155 36.46 -12.07 -12.12
C TYR A 155 35.08 -12.00 -12.78
N CYS A 156 34.98 -12.23 -14.10
CA CYS A 156 33.68 -12.30 -14.78
C CYS A 156 33.62 -13.39 -15.84
N GLY A 157 32.41 -13.92 -16.06
CA GLY A 157 32.09 -14.98 -17.02
C GLY A 157 31.27 -14.45 -18.19
N GLY A 158 31.74 -14.70 -19.42
CA GLY A 158 31.11 -14.21 -20.64
C GLY A 158 30.42 -15.27 -21.50
N GLN A 159 29.46 -14.83 -22.33
CA GLN A 159 28.83 -15.61 -23.39
C GLN A 159 29.85 -16.26 -24.34
N ASN A 160 31.01 -15.62 -24.56
CA ASN A 160 32.12 -16.19 -25.33
C ASN A 160 32.88 -17.35 -24.66
N THR A 161 32.39 -17.91 -23.54
CA THR A 161 32.96 -19.02 -22.76
C THR A 161 34.29 -18.71 -22.05
N SER A 162 34.67 -17.45 -21.95
CA SER A 162 35.90 -17.01 -21.26
C SER A 162 35.65 -16.48 -19.85
N ILE A 163 36.62 -16.73 -18.96
CA ILE A 163 36.79 -15.98 -17.70
C ILE A 163 37.78 -14.84 -17.96
N GLN A 164 37.48 -13.64 -17.49
CA GLN A 164 38.39 -12.48 -17.53
C GLN A 164 38.61 -11.94 -16.11
N TRP A 165 39.75 -11.29 -15.85
CA TRP A 165 40.05 -10.77 -14.51
C TRP A 165 40.76 -9.40 -14.50
N CYS A 166 40.43 -8.54 -13.53
CA CYS A 166 40.95 -7.19 -13.42
C CYS A 166 41.24 -6.82 -11.96
N ASP A 167 42.52 -6.56 -11.65
CA ASP A 167 42.97 -5.96 -10.39
C ASP A 167 42.63 -4.46 -10.42
N ILE A 168 41.73 -4.02 -9.53
CA ILE A 168 41.27 -2.61 -9.47
C ILE A 168 42.18 -1.71 -8.62
N SER A 169 43.19 -2.27 -7.95
CA SER A 169 44.22 -1.50 -7.26
C SER A 169 45.29 -0.98 -8.22
N GLN A 170 45.51 -1.68 -9.34
CA GLN A 170 46.44 -1.30 -10.40
C GLN A 170 45.85 -0.21 -11.32
N THR A 171 45.63 1.00 -10.78
CA THR A 171 45.27 2.18 -11.57
C THR A 171 46.46 2.70 -12.38
N ASP A 172 46.82 1.97 -13.45
CA ASP A 172 47.86 2.36 -14.41
C ASP A 172 47.52 3.74 -15.02
N ALA A 173 48.31 4.76 -14.66
CA ALA A 173 48.08 6.16 -15.01
C ALA A 173 48.15 6.49 -16.52
N ALA A 174 48.27 5.48 -17.38
CA ALA A 174 48.40 5.58 -18.82
C ALA A 174 47.09 5.32 -19.61
N SER A 175 46.04 4.79 -18.98
CA SER A 175 44.79 4.40 -19.68
C SER A 175 43.88 5.58 -20.09
N THR A 176 44.20 6.81 -19.65
CA THR A 176 43.26 7.93 -19.68
C THR A 176 42.75 8.36 -21.07
N ARG A 177 41.41 8.49 -21.15
CA ARG A 177 40.62 9.28 -22.13
C ARG A 177 40.57 8.85 -23.60
N ARG A 178 41.45 7.99 -24.13
CA ARG A 178 41.45 7.68 -25.59
C ARG A 178 40.63 6.45 -26.03
N SER A 179 40.27 5.53 -25.14
CA SER A 179 39.64 4.24 -25.48
C SER A 179 38.11 4.25 -25.50
N ALA A 180 37.46 4.91 -24.53
CA ALA A 180 36.03 4.76 -24.27
C ALA A 180 35.14 4.93 -25.52
N ALA A 181 35.27 6.04 -26.24
CA ALA A 181 34.50 6.35 -27.44
C ALA A 181 34.83 5.49 -28.69
N GLN A 182 35.82 4.60 -28.60
CA GLN A 182 36.11 3.57 -29.61
C GLN A 182 35.65 2.18 -29.17
N LEU A 183 35.59 1.90 -27.86
CA LEU A 183 35.05 0.66 -27.30
C LEU A 183 33.52 0.67 -27.30
N SER A 184 32.88 1.78 -26.90
CA SER A 184 31.43 2.00 -26.90
C SER A 184 30.81 2.18 -28.31
N ARG A 185 31.44 1.59 -29.34
CA ARG A 185 31.05 1.66 -30.76
C ARG A 185 31.19 0.30 -31.47
N ARG A 186 31.31 -0.79 -30.71
CA ARG A 186 31.31 -2.15 -31.24
C ARG A 186 29.89 -2.58 -31.62
N THR A 187 29.52 -2.29 -32.86
CA THR A 187 28.30 -2.80 -33.51
C THR A 187 28.21 -4.32 -33.40
N HIS A 188 27.10 -4.84 -32.88
CA HIS A 188 26.91 -6.26 -32.62
C HIS A 188 26.85 -7.04 -33.94
N ARG A 189 27.86 -7.87 -34.21
CA ARG A 189 28.15 -8.41 -35.56
C ARG A 189 27.06 -9.29 -36.16
N PHE A 190 26.09 -9.72 -35.37
CA PHE A 190 24.96 -10.60 -35.72
C PHE A 190 23.59 -9.88 -35.70
N PHE A 191 23.49 -8.67 -35.12
CA PHE A 191 22.28 -7.82 -35.22
C PHE A 191 22.47 -6.60 -36.15
N ASP A 192 23.68 -6.03 -36.21
CA ASP A 192 24.09 -4.98 -37.16
C ASP A 192 24.51 -5.52 -38.55
N SER A 193 24.55 -6.84 -38.71
CA SER A 193 24.77 -7.49 -40.01
C SER A 193 23.69 -7.09 -41.00
N ARG A 194 24.10 -6.72 -42.22
CA ARG A 194 23.15 -6.47 -43.30
C ARG A 194 22.34 -7.73 -43.62
N GLY A 195 21.06 -7.57 -43.92
CA GLY A 195 20.21 -8.65 -44.43
C GLY A 195 20.69 -9.17 -45.79
N PRO A 196 20.10 -10.28 -46.30
CA PRO A 196 20.44 -10.85 -47.61
C PRO A 196 20.23 -9.89 -48.80
N ASP A 197 19.46 -8.83 -48.59
CA ASP A 197 19.16 -7.72 -49.50
C ASP A 197 20.14 -6.53 -49.40
N GLY A 198 21.01 -6.51 -48.37
CA GLY A 198 21.92 -5.42 -48.05
C GLY A 198 21.35 -4.34 -47.12
N SER A 199 20.10 -4.44 -46.65
CA SER A 199 19.51 -3.46 -45.73
C SER A 199 19.97 -3.69 -44.28
N ARG A 200 19.73 -2.70 -43.40
CA ARG A 200 19.92 -2.81 -41.95
C ARG A 200 18.56 -2.82 -41.27
N ALA A 201 18.41 -3.60 -40.20
CA ALA A 201 17.36 -3.36 -39.24
C ALA A 201 17.50 -1.94 -38.68
N GLY A 202 16.41 -1.18 -38.65
CA GLY A 202 16.41 0.15 -38.06
C GLY A 202 16.26 0.07 -36.55
N VAL A 203 17.25 0.57 -35.80
CA VAL A 203 17.06 0.85 -34.37
C VAL A 203 15.91 1.85 -34.22
N GLY A 204 14.86 1.46 -33.51
CA GLY A 204 13.71 2.32 -33.24
C GLY A 204 14.11 3.53 -32.39
N PRO A 205 13.51 4.72 -32.59
CA PRO A 205 13.87 5.93 -31.87
C PRO A 205 13.22 5.99 -30.47
N ASP A 206 13.23 4.88 -29.74
CA ASP A 206 12.88 4.88 -28.31
C ASP A 206 14.04 5.49 -27.50
N GLY A 207 13.71 6.10 -26.37
CA GLY A 207 14.59 7.05 -25.68
C GLY A 207 15.93 6.45 -25.22
N ALA A 208 17.02 6.84 -25.87
CA ALA A 208 18.38 6.58 -25.38
C ALA A 208 18.66 7.44 -24.13
N HIS A 209 18.26 6.93 -22.96
CA HIS A 209 18.59 7.53 -21.68
C HIS A 209 20.12 7.56 -21.51
N PRO A 210 20.71 8.69 -21.06
CA PRO A 210 22.16 8.78 -20.90
C PRO A 210 22.60 7.94 -19.70
N VAL A 211 23.21 6.77 -19.96
CA VAL A 211 23.85 5.93 -18.93
C VAL A 211 24.73 6.78 -18.03
N THR A 212 24.59 6.56 -16.73
CA THR A 212 25.22 7.35 -15.66
C THR A 212 26.70 7.61 -15.93
N GLN A 213 27.10 8.88 -15.92
CA GLN A 213 28.45 9.31 -16.29
C GLN A 213 29.28 9.60 -15.05
N GLY A 214 30.37 8.86 -14.89
CA GLY A 214 31.28 8.93 -13.75
C GLY A 214 32.28 7.78 -13.77
N GLY A 215 33.19 7.79 -12.79
CA GLY A 215 34.16 6.72 -12.54
C GLY A 215 35.38 6.71 -13.47
N GLN A 216 36.37 5.89 -13.10
CA GLN A 216 37.54 5.62 -13.92
C GLN A 216 37.23 4.53 -14.95
N VAL A 217 37.60 4.76 -16.21
CA VAL A 217 37.44 3.77 -17.28
C VAL A 217 38.65 2.83 -17.27
N LEU A 218 38.41 1.56 -16.93
CA LEU A 218 39.40 0.48 -16.97
C LEU A 218 39.14 -0.43 -18.18
N THR A 219 40.05 -1.35 -18.44
CA THR A 219 39.90 -2.35 -19.51
C THR A 219 40.66 -3.61 -19.10
N PHE A 220 40.04 -4.79 -19.27
CA PHE A 220 40.71 -6.07 -19.01
C PHE A 220 41.99 -6.18 -19.85
N LYS A 221 43.14 -6.49 -19.23
CA LYS A 221 44.43 -6.61 -19.95
C LYS A 221 44.36 -7.75 -20.97
N ARG A 222 45.10 -7.64 -22.08
CA ARG A 222 44.98 -8.56 -23.24
C ARG A 222 45.36 -10.02 -22.96
N ASP A 223 46.08 -10.24 -21.87
CA ASP A 223 46.59 -11.47 -21.31
C ASP A 223 45.75 -11.96 -20.10
N HIS A 224 45.03 -11.06 -19.43
CA HIS A 224 44.13 -11.36 -18.30
C HIS A 224 42.78 -11.98 -18.73
N HIS A 225 42.83 -13.00 -19.58
CA HIS A 225 41.64 -13.77 -19.97
C HIS A 225 41.97 -15.22 -20.28
N ARG A 226 40.98 -16.11 -20.10
CA ARG A 226 41.09 -17.55 -20.38
C ARG A 226 39.96 -17.99 -21.31
N LEU A 227 40.23 -17.97 -22.62
CA LEU A 227 39.31 -18.49 -23.64
C LEU A 227 39.00 -19.97 -23.42
N PHE A 228 37.80 -20.40 -23.80
CA PHE A 228 37.34 -21.80 -23.69
C PHE A 228 37.51 -22.37 -22.27
N SER A 229 37.26 -21.52 -21.27
CA SER A 229 37.27 -21.93 -19.87
C SER A 229 36.14 -22.93 -19.58
N HIS A 230 35.04 -22.83 -20.31
CA HIS A 230 33.97 -23.82 -20.46
C HIS A 230 33.66 -24.04 -21.95
N HIS A 231 32.76 -24.97 -22.27
CA HIS A 231 32.20 -25.19 -23.62
C HIS A 231 30.77 -24.67 -23.77
N GLY A 232 30.33 -23.80 -22.85
CA GLY A 232 29.03 -23.12 -22.84
C GLY A 232 29.13 -21.80 -22.07
N TYR A 233 28.05 -21.04 -22.04
CA TYR A 233 27.98 -19.76 -21.33
C TYR A 233 28.16 -19.98 -19.82
N ILE A 234 28.90 -19.09 -19.16
CA ILE A 234 29.18 -19.18 -17.72
C ILE A 234 28.09 -18.38 -17.01
N TYR A 235 27.08 -19.07 -16.45
CA TYR A 235 25.88 -18.43 -15.90
C TYR A 235 26.03 -18.00 -14.43
N THR A 236 26.97 -18.59 -13.69
CA THR A 236 27.06 -18.36 -12.24
C THR A 236 28.49 -18.56 -11.74
N MET A 237 28.91 -17.69 -10.81
CA MET A 237 30.25 -17.69 -10.23
C MET A 237 30.18 -17.34 -8.74
N ARG A 238 30.83 -18.10 -7.86
CA ARG A 238 30.95 -17.77 -6.42
C ARG A 238 32.36 -18.08 -5.91
N LEU A 239 32.83 -17.30 -4.94
CA LEU A 239 34.13 -17.48 -4.27
C LEU A 239 33.93 -18.27 -2.97
N VAL A 240 34.86 -19.17 -2.67
CA VAL A 240 34.83 -20.01 -1.45
C VAL A 240 36.21 -20.04 -0.81
N ARG A 241 36.28 -19.93 0.52
CA ARG A 241 37.50 -20.09 1.32
C ARG A 241 37.48 -21.46 2.02
N GLY A 242 38.63 -21.94 2.50
CA GLY A 242 38.70 -23.16 3.34
C GLY A 242 38.71 -24.50 2.61
N LEU A 243 38.44 -24.57 1.30
CA LEU A 243 38.39 -25.83 0.53
C LEU A 243 39.76 -26.51 0.33
N ILE A 244 40.86 -25.86 0.71
CA ILE A 244 42.21 -26.41 0.58
C ILE A 244 42.78 -26.56 2.00
N GLU A 245 42.81 -27.79 2.53
CA GLU A 245 43.28 -28.07 3.91
C GLU A 245 44.68 -27.49 4.21
N SER A 246 45.56 -27.49 3.22
CA SER A 246 46.94 -26.97 3.33
C SER A 246 47.04 -25.44 3.23
N ALA A 247 45.96 -24.75 2.86
CA ALA A 247 45.91 -23.30 2.66
C ALA A 247 44.48 -22.75 2.87
N PRO A 248 43.90 -22.83 4.08
CA PRO A 248 42.48 -22.54 4.32
C PRO A 248 42.07 -21.08 4.06
N ASN A 249 43.03 -20.14 4.03
CA ASN A 249 42.78 -18.74 3.72
C ASN A 249 42.73 -18.43 2.21
N GLU A 250 43.12 -19.38 1.35
CA GLU A 250 43.06 -19.18 -0.11
C GLU A 250 41.62 -19.22 -0.62
N GLU A 251 41.38 -18.43 -1.67
CA GLU A 251 40.11 -18.39 -2.39
C GLU A 251 40.12 -19.37 -3.56
N VAL A 252 39.07 -20.18 -3.64
CA VAL A 252 38.73 -20.99 -4.81
C VAL A 252 37.51 -20.37 -5.46
N LEU A 253 37.65 -19.99 -6.72
CA LEU A 253 36.55 -19.55 -7.58
C LEU A 253 35.82 -20.78 -8.14
N LEU A 254 34.52 -20.85 -7.93
CA LEU A 254 33.63 -21.84 -8.55
C LEU A 254 32.94 -21.18 -9.75
N THR A 255 32.86 -21.89 -10.88
CA THR A 255 32.13 -21.43 -12.07
C THR A 255 31.19 -22.51 -12.61
N GLY A 256 29.91 -22.19 -12.72
CA GLY A 256 28.87 -23.04 -13.33
C GLY A 256 28.50 -22.55 -14.72
N ALA A 257 28.23 -23.47 -15.64
CA ALA A 257 28.02 -23.13 -17.05
C ALA A 257 27.05 -24.06 -17.78
N GLY A 258 26.65 -23.60 -18.97
CA GLY A 258 25.81 -24.32 -19.93
C GLY A 258 26.41 -25.60 -20.52
N ASP A 259 27.68 -25.94 -20.25
CA ASP A 259 28.25 -27.26 -20.57
C ASP A 259 27.98 -28.33 -19.50
N GLY A 260 27.19 -27.98 -18.47
CA GLY A 260 26.80 -28.89 -17.39
C GLY A 260 27.95 -29.23 -16.42
N VAL A 261 29.02 -28.44 -16.43
CA VAL A 261 30.20 -28.61 -15.59
C VAL A 261 30.27 -27.48 -14.56
N VAL A 262 30.57 -27.83 -13.30
CA VAL A 262 31.15 -26.86 -12.36
C VAL A 262 32.67 -27.02 -12.38
N LYS A 263 33.40 -25.92 -12.48
CA LYS A 263 34.87 -25.92 -12.39
C LYS A 263 35.34 -25.18 -11.14
N MET A 264 36.43 -25.69 -10.58
CA MET A 264 37.08 -25.16 -9.40
C MET A 264 38.42 -24.56 -9.82
N TRP A 265 38.64 -23.28 -9.56
CA TRP A 265 39.85 -22.54 -9.93
C TRP A 265 40.51 -21.96 -8.68
N ARG A 266 41.75 -22.36 -8.41
CA ARG A 266 42.58 -21.77 -7.37
C ARG A 266 43.07 -20.41 -7.84
N LEU A 267 43.06 -19.41 -6.95
CA LEU A 267 43.54 -18.06 -7.24
C LEU A 267 44.93 -17.86 -6.63
N GLU A 268 45.99 -17.98 -7.43
CA GLU A 268 47.37 -17.99 -6.94
C GLU A 268 47.85 -16.59 -6.53
N GLN A 269 48.26 -16.43 -5.26
CA GLN A 269 48.83 -15.17 -4.72
C GLN A 269 50.28 -14.92 -5.17
N GLU A 270 51.09 -15.97 -5.35
CA GLU A 270 52.53 -15.83 -5.64
C GLU A 270 52.89 -15.69 -7.13
N LYS A 271 51.92 -15.85 -8.05
CA LYS A 271 52.14 -15.69 -9.50
C LYS A 271 51.11 -14.74 -10.10
N GLU A 272 51.58 -13.57 -10.55
CA GLU A 272 50.85 -12.61 -11.38
C GLU A 272 49.43 -12.27 -10.89
N ASN A 273 49.29 -12.01 -9.58
CA ASN A 273 48.08 -11.53 -8.89
C ASN A 273 46.77 -12.22 -9.32
N GLY A 274 46.58 -13.49 -8.95
CA GLY A 274 45.27 -14.13 -8.96
C GLY A 274 44.83 -14.72 -10.31
N VAL A 275 45.76 -15.19 -11.15
CA VAL A 275 45.43 -15.95 -12.36
C VAL A 275 44.67 -17.25 -11.98
N PRO A 276 43.47 -17.54 -12.54
CA PRO A 276 42.72 -18.75 -12.19
C PRO A 276 43.35 -20.04 -12.72
N SER A 277 43.83 -20.92 -11.83
CA SER A 277 44.36 -22.25 -12.18
C SER A 277 43.37 -23.37 -11.83
N GLN A 278 42.94 -24.16 -12.83
CA GLN A 278 41.88 -25.17 -12.66
C GLN A 278 42.38 -26.36 -11.82
N ILE A 279 41.77 -26.59 -10.67
CA ILE A 279 42.14 -27.71 -9.76
C ILE A 279 41.21 -28.92 -9.89
N ALA A 280 39.91 -28.71 -10.14
CA ALA A 280 38.93 -29.80 -10.25
C ALA A 280 37.75 -29.44 -11.16
N LYS A 281 36.91 -30.44 -11.46
CA LYS A 281 35.65 -30.29 -12.21
C LYS A 281 34.61 -31.32 -11.75
N LEU A 282 33.33 -30.92 -11.74
CA LEU A 282 32.18 -31.74 -11.35
C LEU A 282 31.17 -31.76 -12.51
N GLN A 283 30.65 -32.93 -12.86
CA GLN A 283 29.80 -33.12 -14.05
C GLN A 283 28.35 -33.36 -13.63
N ASN A 284 27.46 -32.40 -13.89
CA ASN A 284 26.06 -32.46 -13.48
C ASN A 284 25.14 -33.15 -14.50
N GLY A 285 25.57 -33.20 -15.76
CA GLY A 285 24.82 -33.76 -16.89
C GLY A 285 24.05 -32.68 -17.65
N ASP A 286 23.23 -31.93 -16.91
CA ASP A 286 22.41 -30.83 -17.41
C ASP A 286 23.09 -29.46 -17.14
N PRO A 287 22.78 -28.39 -17.91
CA PRO A 287 23.28 -27.03 -17.71
C PRO A 287 23.19 -26.56 -16.25
N VAL A 288 24.28 -25.97 -15.73
CA VAL A 288 24.33 -25.40 -14.39
C VAL A 288 23.96 -23.92 -14.47
N LEU A 289 22.90 -23.52 -13.76
CA LEU A 289 22.36 -22.16 -13.79
C LEU A 289 22.69 -21.39 -12.52
N SER A 290 22.65 -22.04 -11.36
CA SER A 290 22.87 -21.42 -10.03
C SER A 290 23.75 -22.28 -9.12
N LEU A 291 24.48 -21.63 -8.20
CA LEU A 291 25.38 -22.27 -7.24
C LEU A 291 25.28 -21.63 -5.85
N ALA A 292 25.10 -22.49 -4.83
CA ALA A 292 25.26 -22.12 -3.42
C ALA A 292 26.18 -23.11 -2.68
N VAL A 293 26.78 -22.67 -1.58
CA VAL A 293 27.79 -23.45 -0.83
C VAL A 293 27.53 -23.34 0.67
N GLU A 294 27.56 -24.47 1.37
CA GLU A 294 27.52 -24.54 2.84
C GLU A 294 28.60 -25.52 3.33
N GLY A 295 29.61 -25.01 4.04
CA GLY A 295 30.77 -25.82 4.44
C GLY A 295 31.46 -26.43 3.23
N SER A 296 31.49 -27.76 3.16
CA SER A 296 31.98 -28.50 1.98
C SER A 296 30.87 -29.10 1.11
N PHE A 297 29.62 -28.66 1.25
CA PHE A 297 28.53 -29.00 0.34
C PHE A 297 28.32 -27.92 -0.72
N LEU A 298 28.31 -28.35 -1.98
CA LEU A 298 27.98 -27.51 -3.14
C LEU A 298 26.61 -27.91 -3.68
N TYR A 299 25.72 -26.94 -3.80
CA TYR A 299 24.37 -27.07 -4.33
C TYR A 299 24.33 -26.46 -5.73
N CYS A 300 24.06 -27.29 -6.75
CA CYS A 300 23.99 -26.90 -8.15
C CYS A 300 22.53 -26.92 -8.62
N GLY A 301 21.95 -25.75 -8.90
CA GLY A 301 20.66 -25.65 -9.58
C GLY A 301 20.85 -25.85 -11.09
N LEU A 302 20.10 -26.78 -11.67
CA LEU A 302 20.22 -27.18 -13.07
C LEU A 302 18.98 -26.80 -13.90
N ALA A 303 19.18 -26.69 -15.21
CA ALA A 303 18.09 -26.78 -16.16
C ALA A 303 17.35 -28.13 -16.01
N GLY A 304 16.03 -28.13 -16.20
CA GLY A 304 15.16 -29.29 -15.97
C GLY A 304 14.87 -29.62 -14.49
N GLY A 305 15.01 -28.66 -13.58
CA GLY A 305 14.48 -28.74 -12.20
C GLY A 305 15.22 -29.68 -11.25
N ALA A 306 16.46 -30.05 -11.58
CA ALA A 306 17.28 -30.90 -10.74
C ALA A 306 18.25 -30.07 -9.86
N LEU A 307 18.28 -30.37 -8.57
CA LEU A 307 19.29 -29.87 -7.63
C LEU A 307 20.31 -30.99 -7.38
N ASN A 308 21.54 -30.80 -7.82
CA ASN A 308 22.65 -31.73 -7.52
C ASN A 308 23.43 -31.22 -6.31
N ILE A 309 23.70 -32.09 -5.35
CA ILE A 309 24.43 -31.77 -4.12
C ILE A 309 25.71 -32.60 -4.09
N TRP A 310 26.85 -31.91 -4.09
CA TRP A 310 28.20 -32.49 -4.10
C TRP A 310 28.91 -32.26 -2.78
N ASN A 311 29.73 -33.20 -2.33
CA ASN A 311 30.78 -32.93 -1.35
C ASN A 311 32.05 -32.49 -2.09
N LEU A 312 32.57 -31.31 -1.73
CA LEU A 312 33.73 -30.69 -2.36
C LEU A 312 35.05 -31.37 -1.99
N ASP A 313 35.17 -31.93 -0.78
CA ASP A 313 36.40 -32.57 -0.29
C ASP A 313 36.71 -33.87 -1.06
N SER A 314 35.67 -34.67 -1.34
CA SER A 314 35.76 -35.96 -2.05
C SER A 314 35.42 -35.88 -3.54
N HIS A 315 34.90 -34.74 -4.01
CA HIS A 315 34.33 -34.53 -5.35
C HIS A 315 33.21 -35.52 -5.73
N GLN A 316 32.42 -36.02 -4.75
CA GLN A 316 31.34 -36.99 -4.99
C GLN A 316 29.95 -36.35 -4.95
N LEU A 317 29.06 -36.79 -5.85
CA LEU A 317 27.64 -36.44 -5.84
C LEU A 317 26.95 -37.22 -4.71
N ILE A 318 26.44 -36.51 -3.71
CA ILE A 318 25.73 -37.07 -2.56
C ILE A 318 24.28 -37.39 -2.94
N LYS A 319 23.63 -36.43 -3.64
CA LYS A 319 22.19 -36.46 -3.88
C LYS A 319 21.87 -35.68 -5.16
N ARG A 320 20.93 -36.21 -5.95
CA ARG A 320 20.14 -35.44 -6.93
C ARG A 320 18.71 -35.37 -6.40
N ILE A 321 18.15 -34.16 -6.30
CA ILE A 321 16.74 -33.91 -6.00
C ILE A 321 16.09 -33.45 -7.29
N SER A 322 14.93 -33.99 -7.66
CA SER A 322 14.16 -33.57 -8.83
C SER A 322 12.70 -33.38 -8.42
N MET A 323 12.46 -32.33 -7.64
CA MET A 323 11.16 -31.96 -7.06
C MET A 323 10.59 -30.65 -7.65
N HIS A 324 11.35 -30.01 -8.55
CA HIS A 324 10.92 -28.89 -9.38
C HIS A 324 10.65 -29.38 -10.81
N THR A 325 9.79 -28.68 -11.53
CA THR A 325 9.44 -28.97 -12.94
C THR A 325 9.97 -27.94 -13.93
N GLY A 326 10.45 -26.79 -13.43
CA GLY A 326 11.08 -25.73 -14.22
C GLY A 326 12.58 -25.63 -13.96
N ASP A 327 13.28 -24.80 -14.73
CA ASP A 327 14.72 -24.58 -14.59
C ASP A 327 15.07 -23.88 -13.27
N LEU A 328 16.08 -24.36 -12.54
CA LEU A 328 16.50 -23.82 -11.24
C LEU A 328 17.47 -22.63 -11.38
N TRP A 329 16.90 -21.46 -11.69
CA TRP A 329 17.62 -20.18 -11.76
C TRP A 329 18.12 -19.69 -10.39
N ALA A 330 17.49 -20.13 -9.30
CA ALA A 330 17.74 -19.63 -7.95
C ALA A 330 17.98 -20.78 -6.96
N VAL A 331 19.10 -20.72 -6.23
CA VAL A 331 19.46 -21.63 -5.13
C VAL A 331 20.28 -20.85 -4.11
N ASP A 332 19.82 -20.80 -2.86
CA ASP A 332 20.49 -20.17 -1.71
C ASP A 332 20.45 -21.08 -0.48
N ILE A 333 21.33 -20.87 0.50
CA ILE A 333 21.32 -21.58 1.79
C ILE A 333 21.13 -20.62 2.96
N ILE A 334 20.23 -20.97 3.88
CA ILE A 334 19.91 -20.21 5.09
C ILE A 334 19.88 -21.18 6.27
N HIS A 335 20.86 -21.10 7.18
CA HIS A 335 20.97 -21.93 8.39
C HIS A 335 20.74 -23.44 8.18
N GLY A 336 21.37 -24.05 7.17
CA GLY A 336 21.19 -25.48 6.86
C GLY A 336 19.90 -25.83 6.11
N VAL A 337 19.15 -24.85 5.61
CA VAL A 337 18.01 -25.02 4.71
C VAL A 337 18.33 -24.45 3.34
N ALA A 338 18.22 -25.28 2.30
CA ALA A 338 18.32 -24.83 0.93
C ALA A 338 16.99 -24.26 0.45
N VAL A 339 17.01 -23.05 -0.11
CA VAL A 339 15.87 -22.37 -0.73
C VAL A 339 16.09 -22.36 -2.24
N CYS A 340 15.22 -23.02 -3.00
CA CYS A 340 15.36 -23.22 -4.44
C CYS A 340 14.15 -22.67 -5.18
N GLY A 341 14.37 -21.87 -6.23
CA GLY A 341 13.31 -21.26 -7.04
C GLY A 341 13.41 -21.64 -8.52
N ASP A 342 12.27 -21.97 -9.13
CA ASP A 342 12.21 -22.47 -10.51
C ASP A 342 11.52 -21.54 -11.53
N SER A 343 11.67 -21.89 -12.81
CA SER A 343 11.16 -21.12 -13.94
C SER A 343 9.64 -21.00 -14.04
N ASN A 344 8.86 -21.64 -13.16
CA ASN A 344 7.41 -21.46 -13.02
C ASN A 344 7.04 -20.50 -11.88
N GLY A 345 8.03 -19.90 -11.20
CA GLY A 345 7.81 -19.00 -10.08
C GLY A 345 7.54 -19.72 -8.75
N ILE A 346 7.82 -21.02 -8.65
CA ILE A 346 7.63 -21.82 -7.45
C ILE A 346 8.94 -21.89 -6.66
N ILE A 347 8.86 -21.67 -5.34
CA ILE A 347 9.98 -21.83 -4.41
C ILE A 347 9.74 -23.05 -3.52
N LYS A 348 10.82 -23.76 -3.19
CA LYS A 348 10.85 -24.89 -2.24
C LYS A 348 11.96 -24.73 -1.22
N LYS A 349 11.71 -25.19 0.00
CA LYS A 349 12.67 -25.30 1.10
C LYS A 349 13.02 -26.77 1.32
N PHE A 350 14.32 -27.09 1.39
CA PHE A 350 14.83 -28.42 1.73
C PHE A 350 15.68 -28.36 2.99
N ASN A 351 15.45 -29.26 3.94
CA ASN A 351 16.27 -29.35 5.15
C ASN A 351 17.66 -29.96 4.88
N SER A 352 18.52 -29.98 5.90
CA SER A 352 19.85 -30.61 5.89
C SER A 352 19.86 -32.15 5.72
N ARG A 353 18.68 -32.79 5.58
CA ARG A 353 18.52 -34.20 5.18
C ARG A 353 18.06 -34.34 3.71
N PHE A 354 17.91 -33.23 3.00
CA PHE A 354 17.43 -33.13 1.63
C PHE A 354 15.95 -33.54 1.46
N GLU A 355 15.14 -33.30 2.50
CA GLU A 355 13.68 -33.50 2.54
C GLU A 355 12.98 -32.15 2.34
N GLU A 356 11.90 -32.11 1.56
CA GLU A 356 11.10 -30.90 1.33
C GLU A 356 10.30 -30.53 2.58
N ILE A 357 10.46 -29.30 3.09
CA ILE A 357 9.82 -28.81 4.32
C ILE A 357 8.79 -27.69 4.07
N GLY A 358 8.66 -27.21 2.83
CA GLY A 358 7.63 -26.25 2.43
C GLY A 358 7.83 -25.71 1.03
N SER A 359 6.73 -25.26 0.41
CA SER A 359 6.73 -24.66 -0.93
C SER A 359 5.67 -23.58 -1.04
N TRP A 360 5.91 -22.56 -1.87
CA TRP A 360 4.95 -21.49 -2.17
C TRP A 360 5.17 -20.93 -3.59
N VAL A 361 4.17 -20.25 -4.13
CA VAL A 361 4.28 -19.50 -5.38
C VAL A 361 4.80 -18.11 -5.05
N ALA A 362 5.97 -17.77 -5.60
CA ALA A 362 6.61 -16.47 -5.45
C ALA A 362 6.27 -15.52 -6.61
N HIS A 363 6.24 -16.02 -7.84
CA HIS A 363 6.03 -15.20 -9.04
C HIS A 363 4.85 -15.69 -9.88
N GLY A 364 4.21 -14.78 -10.60
CA GLY A 364 3.20 -15.08 -11.63
C GLY A 364 3.81 -15.50 -12.97
N GLY A 365 5.14 -15.58 -13.03
CA GLY A 365 5.94 -15.97 -14.17
C GLY A 365 7.26 -16.59 -13.71
N THR A 366 8.28 -16.52 -14.56
CA THR A 366 9.60 -17.10 -14.30
C THR A 366 10.35 -16.30 -13.24
N MET A 367 10.74 -16.98 -12.16
CA MET A 367 11.76 -16.51 -11.22
C MET A 367 13.13 -16.64 -11.87
N LEU A 368 13.92 -15.56 -11.82
CA LEU A 368 15.19 -15.41 -12.52
C LEU A 368 16.36 -15.11 -11.57
N ALA A 369 16.09 -14.47 -10.43
CA ALA A 369 17.09 -14.11 -9.44
C ALA A 369 16.61 -14.40 -8.03
N SER A 370 17.57 -14.62 -7.13
CA SER A 370 17.38 -14.63 -5.68
C SER A 370 18.61 -14.07 -4.98
N ALA A 371 18.43 -13.64 -3.73
CA ALA A 371 19.52 -13.28 -2.83
C ALA A 371 19.08 -13.40 -1.36
N VAL A 372 20.06 -13.51 -0.47
CA VAL A 372 19.89 -13.66 0.97
C VAL A 372 20.68 -12.57 1.71
N GLY A 373 20.07 -11.99 2.74
CA GLY A 373 20.69 -11.00 3.61
C GLY A 373 20.15 -11.08 5.03
N ARG A 374 20.64 -10.21 5.92
CA ARG A 374 20.18 -10.12 7.32
C ARG A 374 19.85 -8.68 7.68
N PHE A 375 18.62 -8.42 8.10
CA PHE A 375 18.12 -7.09 8.44
C PHE A 375 17.56 -7.09 9.86
N LYS A 376 18.15 -6.30 10.78
CA LYS A 376 17.69 -6.14 12.17
C LYS A 376 17.36 -7.48 12.87
N ASP A 377 18.33 -8.40 12.81
CA ASP A 377 18.27 -9.79 13.30
C ASP A 377 17.22 -10.71 12.64
N ARG A 378 16.62 -10.28 11.52
CA ARG A 378 15.80 -11.11 10.64
C ARG A 378 16.63 -11.69 9.50
N ASP A 379 16.45 -12.96 9.18
CA ASP A 379 17.03 -13.59 8.00
C ASP A 379 16.10 -13.35 6.79
N ILE A 380 16.53 -12.55 5.83
CA ILE A 380 15.72 -12.11 4.69
C ILE A 380 16.14 -12.86 3.42
N PHE A 381 15.15 -13.35 2.68
CA PHE A 381 15.31 -13.89 1.33
C PHE A 381 14.49 -13.05 0.36
N ALA A 382 15.06 -12.68 -0.79
CA ALA A 382 14.34 -12.02 -1.87
C ALA A 382 14.40 -12.83 -3.16
N SER A 383 13.39 -12.67 -4.02
CA SER A 383 13.38 -13.25 -5.37
C SER A 383 12.81 -12.29 -6.41
N GLY A 384 13.36 -12.35 -7.61
CA GLY A 384 13.02 -11.48 -8.73
C GLY A 384 12.53 -12.29 -9.93
N GLY A 385 11.53 -11.76 -10.64
CA GLY A 385 10.94 -12.45 -11.79
C GLY A 385 10.62 -11.57 -13.00
N ASN A 386 10.25 -12.24 -14.10
CA ASN A 386 9.77 -11.60 -15.33
C ASN A 386 8.31 -11.11 -15.25
N ASP A 387 7.65 -11.25 -14.09
CA ASP A 387 6.42 -10.52 -13.75
C ASP A 387 6.69 -9.05 -13.33
N ASN A 388 7.96 -8.62 -13.42
CA ASN A 388 8.47 -7.31 -13.00
C ASN A 388 8.34 -7.08 -11.48
N THR A 389 8.36 -8.13 -10.65
CA THR A 389 8.25 -7.97 -9.19
C THR A 389 9.46 -8.51 -8.46
N VAL A 390 9.75 -7.94 -7.29
CA VAL A 390 10.60 -8.54 -6.26
C VAL A 390 9.70 -8.96 -5.10
N GLY A 391 9.77 -10.23 -4.71
CA GLY A 391 9.23 -10.70 -3.44
C GLY A 391 10.31 -10.69 -2.36
N ILE A 392 9.94 -10.42 -1.11
CA ILE A 392 10.82 -10.30 0.06
C ILE A 392 10.18 -11.05 1.22
N TRP A 393 10.83 -12.06 1.78
CA TRP A 393 10.30 -12.91 2.85
C TRP A 393 11.20 -12.90 4.08
N ASP A 394 10.57 -12.84 5.25
CA ASP A 394 11.22 -13.15 6.53
C ASP A 394 11.25 -14.68 6.72
N LEU A 395 12.47 -15.22 6.85
CA LEU A 395 12.75 -16.64 7.07
C LEU A 395 13.38 -16.92 8.45
N THR A 396 13.37 -15.96 9.37
CA THR A 396 14.00 -16.06 10.70
C THR A 396 13.54 -17.26 11.52
N ASP A 397 12.28 -17.68 11.38
CA ASP A 397 11.75 -18.85 12.11
C ASP A 397 12.37 -20.18 11.67
N VAL A 398 13.12 -20.22 10.56
CA VAL A 398 13.98 -21.36 10.18
C VAL A 398 15.10 -21.60 11.21
N SER A 399 15.55 -20.56 11.92
CA SER A 399 16.70 -20.61 12.85
C SER A 399 16.35 -21.05 14.29
N ARG A 400 15.07 -21.03 14.68
CA ARG A 400 14.68 -20.98 16.10
C ARG A 400 14.51 -22.35 16.76
N SER A 401 15.48 -22.72 17.59
CA SER A 401 15.28 -23.73 18.64
C SER A 401 14.40 -23.17 19.77
N GLN A 402 13.61 -24.05 20.40
CA GLN A 402 12.64 -23.63 21.43
C GLN A 402 13.36 -23.20 22.72
N GLY A 403 13.17 -21.95 23.15
CA GLY A 403 13.76 -21.46 24.40
C GLY A 403 13.22 -20.11 24.88
N GLU A 404 13.28 -19.07 24.05
CA GLU A 404 12.97 -17.70 24.45
C GLU A 404 11.81 -17.11 23.63
N GLN A 405 10.88 -16.39 24.28
CA GLN A 405 9.89 -15.60 23.56
C GLN A 405 10.55 -14.29 23.08
N PRO A 406 10.50 -13.97 21.77
CA PRO A 406 11.19 -12.82 21.22
C PRO A 406 10.58 -11.49 21.71
N PRO A 407 11.26 -10.34 21.51
CA PRO A 407 10.59 -9.06 21.59
C PRO A 407 9.40 -9.01 20.61
N ILE A 408 8.25 -8.49 21.05
CA ILE A 408 7.06 -8.28 20.21
C ILE A 408 7.46 -7.35 19.06
N ASN A 409 7.71 -7.90 17.88
CA ASN A 409 8.15 -7.16 16.70
C ASN A 409 6.93 -6.65 15.92
N ASN A 410 7.18 -5.85 14.88
CA ASN A 410 6.09 -5.38 14.02
C ASN A 410 5.58 -6.49 13.09
N ASP A 411 6.41 -7.49 12.79
CA ASP A 411 6.03 -8.61 11.93
C ASP A 411 4.98 -9.52 12.60
N GLU A 412 5.09 -9.77 13.92
CA GLU A 412 4.04 -10.43 14.71
C GLU A 412 2.70 -9.67 14.64
N MET A 413 2.75 -8.33 14.70
CA MET A 413 1.57 -7.47 14.56
C MET A 413 0.93 -7.58 13.17
N VAL A 414 1.73 -7.59 12.09
CA VAL A 414 1.25 -7.74 10.71
C VAL A 414 0.75 -9.18 10.46
N ASN A 415 1.39 -10.19 11.02
CA ASN A 415 0.93 -11.59 10.99
C ASN A 415 -0.42 -11.77 11.73
N CYS A 416 -0.62 -11.09 12.85
CA CYS A 416 -1.92 -11.02 13.52
C CYS A 416 -2.95 -10.20 12.73
N LEU A 417 -2.56 -9.12 12.06
CA LEU A 417 -3.43 -8.33 11.20
C LEU A 417 -3.94 -9.14 10.00
N ALA A 418 -3.11 -10.00 9.39
CA ALA A 418 -3.55 -10.89 8.32
C ALA A 418 -4.61 -11.89 8.80
N LYS A 419 -4.39 -12.49 9.96
CA LYS A 419 -5.37 -13.37 10.62
C LYS A 419 -6.66 -12.62 10.96
N PHE A 420 -6.57 -11.35 11.36
CA PHE A 420 -7.73 -10.52 11.70
C PHE A 420 -8.52 -10.07 10.45
N VAL A 421 -7.86 -9.78 9.33
CA VAL A 421 -8.49 -9.47 8.03
C VAL A 421 -9.17 -10.70 7.42
N ALA A 422 -8.61 -11.91 7.61
CA ALA A 422 -9.22 -13.17 7.17
C ALA A 422 -10.56 -13.48 7.85
N TYR A 423 -10.81 -12.98 9.06
CA TYR A 423 -12.14 -13.03 9.67
C TYR A 423 -13.08 -12.02 9.00
N LYS A 424 -14.04 -12.54 8.21
CA LYS A 424 -15.12 -11.78 7.56
C LYS A 424 -16.17 -11.28 8.57
N THR A 425 -15.77 -10.31 9.40
CA THR A 425 -16.58 -9.62 10.40
C THR A 425 -17.56 -8.63 9.76
N ILE A 426 -18.42 -9.09 8.85
CA ILE A 426 -19.32 -8.23 8.08
C ILE A 426 -20.54 -7.87 8.93
N SER A 427 -20.71 -6.58 9.18
CA SER A 427 -21.81 -6.03 9.99
C SER A 427 -23.20 -6.32 9.42
N ALA A 428 -24.22 -6.40 10.28
CA ALA A 428 -25.64 -6.57 9.97
C ALA A 428 -26.02 -7.65 8.92
N SER A 429 -25.24 -8.74 8.81
CA SER A 429 -25.55 -9.88 7.93
C SER A 429 -26.85 -10.61 8.39
N PRO A 430 -27.94 -10.66 7.58
CA PRO A 430 -29.22 -11.25 8.00
C PRO A 430 -29.23 -12.78 8.22
N LYS A 431 -28.04 -13.42 8.20
CA LYS A 431 -27.84 -14.84 8.53
C LYS A 431 -27.56 -15.06 10.02
N PHE A 432 -27.23 -14.00 10.76
CA PHE A 432 -26.96 -14.04 12.20
C PHE A 432 -28.06 -13.26 12.90
N SER A 433 -28.78 -13.91 13.83
CA SER A 433 -29.90 -13.32 14.57
C SER A 433 -29.48 -12.47 15.76
N ASP A 434 -28.20 -12.54 16.13
CA ASP A 434 -27.65 -12.09 17.40
C ASP A 434 -26.61 -11.00 17.10
N THR A 435 -26.70 -9.84 17.75
CA THR A 435 -25.76 -8.72 17.56
C THR A 435 -24.36 -9.08 18.03
N ASN A 436 -23.35 -8.51 17.38
CA ASN A 436 -21.94 -8.76 17.69
C ASN A 436 -21.57 -8.44 19.16
N PRO A 437 -20.73 -9.27 19.80
CA PRO A 437 -20.25 -9.02 21.16
C PRO A 437 -19.26 -7.84 21.22
N ILE A 438 -19.36 -7.04 22.28
CA ILE A 438 -18.37 -6.00 22.60
C ILE A 438 -17.23 -6.63 23.41
N VAL A 439 -16.00 -6.46 22.92
CA VAL A 439 -14.78 -6.95 23.58
C VAL A 439 -14.29 -5.92 24.59
N HIS A 440 -14.29 -6.31 25.86
CA HIS A 440 -13.64 -5.56 26.95
C HIS A 440 -12.34 -6.27 27.38
N ALA A 441 -11.20 -5.59 27.21
CA ALA A 441 -9.90 -6.04 27.72
C ALA A 441 -9.24 -4.95 28.59
N ARG A 442 -8.37 -5.35 29.53
CA ARG A 442 -7.71 -4.44 30.46
C ARG A 442 -6.26 -4.85 30.74
N PHE A 443 -5.34 -3.94 30.44
CA PHE A 443 -3.96 -3.99 30.93
C PHE A 443 -3.89 -3.14 32.20
N ASN A 444 -3.47 -3.73 33.31
CA ASN A 444 -3.24 -3.00 34.55
C ASN A 444 -1.80 -2.47 34.58
N ALA A 445 -1.58 -1.32 35.22
CA ALA A 445 -0.25 -0.70 35.29
C ALA A 445 0.81 -1.63 35.91
N THR A 446 1.91 -1.86 35.20
CA THR A 446 3.01 -2.77 35.58
C THR A 446 4.28 -2.05 36.04
N ALA A 447 4.39 -0.74 35.81
CA ALA A 447 5.53 0.07 36.25
C ALA A 447 5.66 0.16 37.79
N SER A 448 6.87 0.42 38.26
CA SER A 448 7.18 0.64 39.69
C SER A 448 6.64 1.98 40.20
N ASP A 449 6.59 2.99 39.34
CA ASP A 449 6.11 4.35 39.57
C ASP A 449 4.75 4.61 38.87
N LYS A 450 3.91 3.57 38.89
CA LYS A 450 2.56 3.58 38.34
C LYS A 450 1.61 4.57 39.01
N VAL A 451 0.64 5.05 38.23
CA VAL A 451 -0.38 6.02 38.63
C VAL A 451 -1.75 5.33 38.59
N ASP A 452 -2.63 5.62 39.55
CA ASP A 452 -4.01 5.13 39.53
C ASP A 452 -4.87 5.98 38.58
N LYS A 453 -4.67 5.72 37.29
CA LYS A 453 -5.29 6.39 36.14
C LYS A 453 -5.65 5.35 35.08
N THR A 454 -6.65 5.63 34.25
CA THR A 454 -7.09 4.72 33.18
C THR A 454 -7.31 5.47 31.86
N ILE A 455 -6.58 5.04 30.81
CA ILE A 455 -6.86 5.42 29.42
C ILE A 455 -7.83 4.38 28.84
N LEU A 456 -8.91 4.82 28.21
CA LEU A 456 -9.82 3.97 27.46
C LEU A 456 -9.54 4.11 25.97
N PHE A 457 -9.14 3.02 25.32
CA PHE A 457 -9.06 2.92 23.86
C PHE A 457 -10.37 2.36 23.29
N TYR A 458 -10.90 2.99 22.25
CA TYR A 458 -12.06 2.50 21.50
C TYR A 458 -11.73 2.28 20.01
N GLY A 459 -12.36 1.25 19.43
CA GLY A 459 -12.40 0.97 18.00
C GLY A 459 -13.49 -0.05 17.67
N HIS A 460 -13.54 -0.54 16.43
CA HIS A 460 -14.49 -1.57 16.01
C HIS A 460 -13.83 -2.64 15.12
N TYR A 461 -14.32 -3.87 15.20
CA TYR A 461 -13.79 -4.99 14.43
C TYR A 461 -14.63 -5.33 13.19
N ASP A 462 -15.85 -4.81 13.09
CA ASP A 462 -16.74 -5.00 11.95
C ASP A 462 -16.38 -4.11 10.76
N VAL A 463 -16.77 -4.56 9.56
CA VAL A 463 -16.30 -4.01 8.27
C VAL A 463 -17.38 -4.05 7.16
N VAL A 464 -17.38 -3.08 6.24
CA VAL A 464 -18.20 -3.10 5.02
C VAL A 464 -17.89 -4.33 4.16
N GLY A 465 -18.89 -5.19 3.91
CA GLY A 465 -18.74 -6.39 3.09
C GLY A 465 -18.25 -6.12 1.65
N ALA A 466 -17.13 -6.74 1.27
CA ALA A 466 -16.44 -6.52 -0.01
C ALA A 466 -16.87 -7.47 -1.14
N ASP A 467 -17.50 -8.61 -0.85
CA ASP A 467 -17.73 -9.72 -1.78
C ASP A 467 -18.53 -9.31 -3.05
N ALA A 468 -19.45 -8.36 -2.91
CA ALA A 468 -20.24 -7.84 -4.03
C ALA A 468 -19.42 -7.00 -5.05
N ASN A 469 -18.22 -6.58 -4.68
CA ASN A 469 -17.30 -5.77 -5.50
C ASN A 469 -15.97 -6.48 -5.78
N HIS A 470 -15.80 -7.76 -5.43
CA HIS A 470 -14.52 -8.48 -5.48
C HIS A 470 -13.75 -8.34 -6.81
N ALA A 471 -14.44 -8.28 -7.95
CA ALA A 471 -13.83 -8.07 -9.27
C ALA A 471 -13.25 -6.65 -9.53
N LYS A 472 -13.31 -5.75 -8.55
CA LYS A 472 -12.70 -4.39 -8.55
C LYS A 472 -11.48 -4.30 -7.63
N TRP A 473 -11.17 -5.37 -6.89
CA TRP A 473 -9.98 -5.46 -6.06
C TRP A 473 -8.83 -6.08 -6.86
N LYS A 474 -7.60 -5.62 -6.60
CA LYS A 474 -6.34 -6.16 -7.14
C LYS A 474 -5.98 -7.50 -6.50
N THR A 475 -6.42 -7.71 -5.25
CA THR A 475 -6.14 -8.85 -4.37
C THR A 475 -7.45 -9.37 -3.78
N ASP A 476 -7.46 -10.51 -3.08
CA ASP A 476 -8.65 -10.89 -2.29
C ASP A 476 -8.82 -9.89 -1.13
N PRO A 477 -9.98 -9.22 -0.96
CA PRO A 477 -10.21 -8.28 0.13
C PRO A 477 -10.03 -8.90 1.53
N TYR A 478 -10.13 -10.22 1.68
CA TYR A 478 -10.00 -10.92 2.95
C TYR A 478 -8.67 -11.70 3.07
N GLN A 479 -7.72 -11.50 2.15
CA GLN A 479 -6.35 -11.98 2.28
C GLN A 479 -5.40 -10.77 2.33
N LEU A 480 -4.83 -10.50 3.50
CA LEU A 480 -3.90 -9.37 3.65
C LEU A 480 -2.70 -9.56 2.72
N THR A 481 -2.52 -8.64 1.79
CA THR A 481 -1.52 -8.74 0.72
C THR A 481 -0.64 -7.49 0.75
N SER A 482 0.67 -7.66 0.94
CA SER A 482 1.60 -6.53 1.12
C SER A 482 2.30 -6.17 -0.21
N ILE A 483 2.09 -4.95 -0.71
CA ILE A 483 2.55 -4.48 -2.02
C ILE A 483 3.02 -3.01 -1.92
N ASP A 484 4.23 -2.71 -2.40
CA ASP A 484 4.78 -1.34 -2.55
C ASP A 484 4.72 -0.47 -1.28
N GLY A 485 5.03 -1.04 -0.11
CA GLY A 485 4.95 -0.36 1.19
C GLY A 485 3.54 -0.29 1.80
N PHE A 486 2.52 -0.85 1.15
CA PHE A 486 1.13 -0.88 1.64
C PHE A 486 0.63 -2.29 1.93
N LEU A 487 -0.12 -2.43 3.01
CA LEU A 487 -0.89 -3.62 3.37
C LEU A 487 -2.30 -3.48 2.80
N TYR A 488 -2.70 -4.29 1.81
CA TYR A 488 -4.04 -4.28 1.22
C TYR A 488 -4.94 -5.32 1.88
N GLY A 489 -6.17 -4.92 2.24
CA GLY A 489 -7.18 -5.79 2.85
C GLY A 489 -8.36 -5.00 3.41
N ARG A 490 -9.54 -5.62 3.53
CA ARG A 490 -10.73 -4.98 4.10
C ARG A 490 -10.60 -4.86 5.62
N GLY A 491 -10.73 -3.62 6.09
CA GLY A 491 -10.58 -3.20 7.47
C GLY A 491 -9.14 -3.15 7.96
N VAL A 492 -8.17 -3.13 7.04
CA VAL A 492 -6.75 -2.96 7.39
C VAL A 492 -6.49 -1.56 7.95
N SER A 493 -7.16 -0.54 7.41
CA SER A 493 -7.18 0.81 7.98
C SER A 493 -8.44 1.04 8.82
N ASP A 494 -9.57 0.38 8.48
CA ASP A 494 -10.89 0.65 9.07
C ASP A 494 -11.52 -0.60 9.74
N ASN A 495 -11.19 -0.97 10.99
CA ASN A 495 -10.31 -0.31 11.95
C ASN A 495 -9.29 -1.28 12.60
N LYS A 496 -9.07 -2.46 11.98
CA LYS A 496 -8.31 -3.58 12.58
C LYS A 496 -6.83 -3.29 12.76
N GLY A 497 -6.19 -2.56 11.84
CA GLY A 497 -4.80 -2.12 11.95
C GLY A 497 -4.56 -1.20 13.14
N PRO A 498 -5.29 -0.07 13.26
CA PRO A 498 -5.24 0.83 14.42
C PRO A 498 -5.47 0.13 15.76
N ILE A 499 -6.44 -0.79 15.85
CA ILE A 499 -6.70 -1.59 17.07
C ILE A 499 -5.46 -2.42 17.44
N LEU A 500 -4.84 -3.12 16.49
CA LEU A 500 -3.66 -3.94 16.76
C LEU A 500 -2.44 -3.08 17.13
N ALA A 501 -2.25 -1.92 16.49
CA ALA A 501 -1.18 -0.99 16.86
C ALA A 501 -1.28 -0.53 18.33
N ALA A 502 -2.48 -0.18 18.79
CA ALA A 502 -2.72 0.17 20.20
C ALA A 502 -2.55 -1.03 21.14
N LEU A 503 -3.08 -2.20 20.76
CA LEU A 503 -2.98 -3.43 21.55
C LEU A 503 -1.53 -3.87 21.74
N TYR A 504 -0.72 -3.83 20.68
CA TYR A 504 0.70 -4.21 20.71
C TYR A 504 1.56 -3.21 21.48
N ALA A 505 1.23 -1.90 21.41
CA ALA A 505 1.87 -0.89 22.25
C ALA A 505 1.62 -1.13 23.75
N ALA A 506 0.37 -1.37 24.15
CA ALA A 506 0.01 -1.67 25.53
C ALA A 506 0.65 -2.99 26.03
N ALA A 507 0.64 -4.04 25.20
CA ALA A 507 1.21 -5.34 25.54
C ALA A 507 2.73 -5.30 25.73
N ASP A 508 3.46 -4.60 24.87
CA ASP A 508 4.93 -4.50 24.96
C ASP A 508 5.36 -3.68 26.19
N LEU A 509 4.74 -2.52 26.45
CA LEU A 509 4.95 -1.75 27.69
C LEU A 509 4.61 -2.58 28.95
N ALA A 510 3.49 -3.31 28.93
CA ALA A 510 3.09 -4.14 30.05
C ALA A 510 4.15 -5.21 30.37
N ARG A 511 4.65 -5.89 29.33
CA ARG A 511 5.67 -6.94 29.40
C ARG A 511 7.04 -6.45 29.82
N ARG A 512 7.46 -5.26 29.35
CA ARG A 512 8.69 -4.57 29.79
C ARG A 512 8.63 -4.06 31.23
N LYS A 513 7.42 -3.97 31.81
CA LYS A 513 7.12 -3.32 33.11
C LYS A 513 7.29 -1.81 33.08
N GLU A 514 6.93 -1.21 31.95
CA GLU A 514 7.00 0.22 31.66
C GLU A 514 5.61 0.87 31.59
N LEU A 515 4.52 0.08 31.64
CA LEU A 515 3.15 0.60 31.56
C LEU A 515 2.75 1.31 32.86
N ARG A 516 2.63 2.64 32.81
CA ARG A 516 2.43 3.51 33.99
C ARG A 516 0.98 3.66 34.46
N CYS A 517 0.01 3.57 33.56
CA CYS A 517 -1.42 3.64 33.88
C CYS A 517 -2.14 2.34 33.47
N ASN A 518 -3.43 2.23 33.80
CA ASN A 518 -4.27 1.18 33.23
C ASN A 518 -4.65 1.56 31.79
N VAL A 519 -4.76 0.58 30.90
CA VAL A 519 -5.32 0.75 29.55
C VAL A 519 -6.47 -0.23 29.38
N VAL A 520 -7.67 0.29 29.15
CA VAL A 520 -8.89 -0.48 28.88
C VAL A 520 -9.22 -0.38 27.40
N PHE A 521 -9.52 -1.49 26.76
CA PHE A 521 -9.98 -1.55 25.37
C PHE A 521 -11.48 -1.88 25.35
N LEU A 522 -12.26 -1.06 24.65
CA LEU A 522 -13.64 -1.37 24.27
C LEU A 522 -13.70 -1.46 22.73
N ILE A 523 -13.72 -2.68 22.20
CA ILE A 523 -13.85 -2.89 20.75
C ILE A 523 -15.25 -3.43 20.44
N GLU A 524 -16.02 -2.73 19.62
CA GLU A 524 -17.35 -3.19 19.19
C GLU A 524 -17.35 -3.87 17.81
N GLY A 525 -18.53 -4.31 17.36
CA GLY A 525 -18.71 -5.04 16.11
C GLY A 525 -20.01 -4.68 15.37
N GLU A 526 -20.53 -3.47 15.56
CA GLU A 526 -21.72 -2.95 14.86
C GLU A 526 -21.58 -1.47 14.44
N GLU A 527 -20.36 -0.88 14.42
CA GLU A 527 -20.15 0.55 14.12
C GLU A 527 -20.66 0.90 12.72
N GLU A 528 -20.30 0.05 11.75
CA GLU A 528 -20.71 0.09 10.34
C GLU A 528 -22.24 -0.12 10.16
N SER A 529 -22.96 -0.41 11.23
CA SER A 529 -24.40 -0.56 11.31
C SER A 529 -25.05 0.29 12.41
N GLY A 530 -24.34 1.30 12.91
CA GLY A 530 -24.84 2.33 13.83
C GLY A 530 -24.68 2.03 15.32
N SER A 531 -23.67 1.26 15.72
CA SER A 531 -23.31 0.92 17.12
C SER A 531 -24.50 0.41 17.94
N GLN A 532 -25.29 -0.49 17.34
CA GLN A 532 -26.54 -0.98 17.94
C GLN A 532 -26.27 -1.68 19.28
N ASN A 533 -27.07 -1.34 20.30
CA ASN A 533 -26.93 -1.79 21.69
C ASN A 533 -25.62 -1.39 22.41
N PHE A 534 -24.66 -0.68 21.78
CA PHE A 534 -23.41 -0.28 22.43
C PHE A 534 -23.64 0.62 23.65
N HIS A 535 -24.42 1.69 23.45
CA HIS A 535 -24.68 2.69 24.49
C HIS A 535 -25.31 2.07 25.75
N GLU A 536 -26.23 1.12 25.57
CA GLU A 536 -26.88 0.40 26.68
C GLU A 536 -25.93 -0.59 27.37
N THR A 537 -25.12 -1.31 26.57
CA THR A 537 -24.18 -2.30 27.09
C THR A 537 -23.05 -1.67 27.89
N VAL A 538 -22.52 -0.52 27.46
CA VAL A 538 -21.53 0.26 28.22
C VAL A 538 -22.13 0.76 29.54
N ARG A 539 -23.34 1.34 29.52
CA ARG A 539 -24.04 1.77 30.75
C ARG A 539 -24.24 0.64 31.75
N LYS A 540 -24.71 -0.51 31.26
CA LYS A 540 -24.98 -1.71 32.08
C LYS A 540 -23.70 -2.28 32.72
N ASN A 541 -22.57 -2.21 32.03
CA ASN A 541 -21.29 -2.78 32.48
C ASN A 541 -20.28 -1.72 32.97
N LYS A 542 -20.70 -0.47 33.17
CA LYS A 542 -19.83 0.66 33.60
C LYS A 542 -19.00 0.36 34.85
N ALA A 543 -19.58 -0.40 35.80
CA ALA A 543 -18.89 -0.83 37.02
C ALA A 543 -17.75 -1.85 36.78
N GLN A 544 -17.76 -2.59 35.66
CA GLN A 544 -16.68 -3.49 35.25
C GLN A 544 -15.57 -2.76 34.49
N ILE A 545 -15.94 -1.74 33.70
CA ILE A 545 -15.00 -0.86 32.98
C ILE A 545 -14.19 -0.03 33.99
N GLY A 546 -14.87 0.51 35.01
CA GLY A 546 -14.28 1.30 36.08
C GLY A 546 -14.15 2.80 35.73
N PRO A 547 -13.38 3.56 36.51
CA PRO A 547 -13.08 4.96 36.19
C PRO A 547 -12.21 5.04 34.93
N VAL A 548 -12.42 6.11 34.15
CA VAL A 548 -11.69 6.46 32.94
C VAL A 548 -11.32 7.93 33.06
N ASP A 549 -10.06 8.26 32.76
CA ASP A 549 -9.53 9.61 32.88
C ASP A 549 -9.31 10.26 31.52
N TRP A 550 -9.03 9.46 30.48
CA TRP A 550 -8.86 9.90 29.10
C TRP A 550 -9.43 8.86 28.14
N ILE A 551 -10.01 9.32 27.03
CA ILE A 551 -10.53 8.46 25.96
C ILE A 551 -9.69 8.69 24.70
N LEU A 552 -9.21 7.61 24.09
CA LEU A 552 -8.44 7.63 22.85
C LEU A 552 -9.13 6.79 21.78
N LEU A 553 -9.22 7.35 20.59
CA LEU A 553 -9.75 6.70 19.39
C LEU A 553 -8.72 6.74 18.29
N ALA A 554 -8.87 5.85 17.32
CA ALA A 554 -7.99 5.77 16.17
C ALA A 554 -8.76 5.40 14.88
N ASN A 555 -9.90 6.06 14.66
CA ASN A 555 -10.67 5.93 13.42
C ASN A 555 -10.80 7.30 12.76
N SER A 556 -9.83 7.62 11.91
CA SER A 556 -9.73 8.86 11.11
C SER A 556 -8.54 8.78 10.14
N TYR A 557 -8.50 9.70 9.19
CA TYR A 557 -7.54 9.72 8.08
C TYR A 557 -6.85 11.08 7.95
N TRP A 558 -5.64 11.10 7.42
CA TRP A 558 -4.92 12.33 7.12
C TRP A 558 -5.61 13.10 5.98
N LEU A 559 -5.40 14.43 5.95
CA LEU A 559 -5.99 15.30 4.93
C LEU A 559 -5.26 15.21 3.57
N ASP A 560 -4.01 14.76 3.57
CA ASP A 560 -3.23 14.32 2.41
C ASP A 560 -2.40 13.06 2.75
N ASP A 561 -1.53 12.61 1.85
CA ASP A 561 -0.67 11.44 2.08
C ASP A 561 0.67 11.78 2.76
N TYR A 562 0.91 13.03 3.17
CA TYR A 562 2.24 13.51 3.57
C TYR A 562 2.32 14.11 4.97
N ASN A 563 1.23 14.67 5.49
CA ASN A 563 1.23 15.46 6.70
C ASN A 563 0.36 14.82 7.79
N PRO A 564 0.97 14.36 8.90
CA PRO A 564 0.24 13.84 10.06
C PRO A 564 -0.84 14.80 10.54
N CYS A 565 -2.00 14.26 10.92
CA CYS A 565 -3.15 15.03 11.37
C CYS A 565 -3.57 14.63 12.78
N LEU A 566 -4.34 15.49 13.46
CA LEU A 566 -5.07 15.19 14.69
C LEU A 566 -6.51 15.68 14.56
N THR A 567 -7.47 14.78 14.68
CA THR A 567 -8.90 15.11 14.51
C THR A 567 -9.50 15.51 15.85
N TYR A 568 -9.88 16.79 15.96
CA TYR A 568 -10.46 17.38 17.18
C TYR A 568 -11.97 17.63 17.10
N GLY A 569 -12.63 17.30 15.97
CA GLY A 569 -14.08 17.41 15.88
C GLY A 569 -14.68 16.68 14.68
N LEU A 570 -15.87 16.13 14.90
CA LEU A 570 -16.69 15.42 13.91
C LEU A 570 -18.09 16.06 13.85
N ARG A 571 -18.74 15.95 12.71
CA ARG A 571 -20.13 16.40 12.56
C ARG A 571 -21.07 15.33 13.09
N GLY A 572 -22.23 15.75 13.58
CA GLY A 572 -23.32 14.81 13.86
C GLY A 572 -24.07 14.48 12.57
N VAL A 573 -25.02 13.56 12.64
CA VAL A 573 -25.96 13.33 11.54
C VAL A 573 -27.33 12.89 12.07
N VAL A 574 -28.39 13.35 11.42
CA VAL A 574 -29.74 12.77 11.51
C VAL A 574 -30.14 12.33 10.12
N HIS A 575 -30.39 11.04 9.93
CA HIS A 575 -30.98 10.47 8.73
C HIS A 575 -32.49 10.30 8.92
N ALA A 576 -33.27 10.68 7.91
CA ALA A 576 -34.73 10.59 7.98
C ALA A 576 -35.35 10.25 6.62
N ASN A 577 -36.50 9.57 6.66
CA ASN A 577 -37.42 9.46 5.54
C ASN A 577 -38.63 10.37 5.78
N LEU A 578 -39.07 11.08 4.74
CA LEU A 578 -40.36 11.75 4.71
C LEU A 578 -41.26 10.99 3.76
N VAL A 579 -42.41 10.53 4.23
CA VAL A 579 -43.23 9.53 3.55
C VAL A 579 -44.67 10.00 3.50
N VAL A 580 -45.16 10.38 2.32
CA VAL A 580 -46.56 10.78 2.11
C VAL A 580 -47.33 9.60 1.50
N THR A 581 -48.49 9.27 2.06
CA THR A 581 -49.32 8.13 1.64
C THR A 581 -50.79 8.55 1.51
N SER A 582 -51.45 8.10 0.45
CA SER A 582 -52.89 8.27 0.24
C SER A 582 -53.69 7.05 0.69
N ASP A 583 -54.97 7.24 1.01
CA ASP A 583 -55.94 6.15 1.11
C ASP A 583 -56.36 5.61 -0.26
N HIS A 584 -56.22 6.42 -1.32
CA HIS A 584 -56.48 5.98 -2.69
C HIS A 584 -55.42 4.96 -3.19
N PRO A 585 -55.79 4.03 -4.09
CA PRO A 585 -54.81 3.20 -4.82
C PRO A 585 -54.00 4.06 -5.81
N ASP A 586 -53.11 3.45 -6.58
CA ASP A 586 -52.48 4.15 -7.72
C ASP A 586 -53.59 4.53 -8.74
N LEU A 587 -53.70 5.82 -9.08
CA LEU A 587 -54.73 6.38 -9.96
C LEU A 587 -54.17 6.76 -11.34
N HIS A 588 -55.02 7.00 -12.34
CA HIS A 588 -54.59 7.37 -13.70
C HIS A 588 -54.61 8.89 -13.88
N SER A 589 -53.44 9.53 -14.01
CA SER A 589 -53.31 10.99 -13.94
C SER A 589 -54.08 11.75 -15.04
N GLY A 590 -54.35 11.11 -16.19
CA GLY A 590 -55.20 11.67 -17.25
C GLY A 590 -56.71 11.51 -17.07
N ILE A 591 -57.17 10.88 -15.97
CA ILE A 591 -58.59 10.68 -15.62
C ILE A 591 -58.88 11.30 -14.25
N ASP A 592 -58.05 10.97 -13.26
CA ASP A 592 -58.26 11.31 -11.85
C ASP A 592 -57.53 12.61 -11.44
N GLY A 593 -56.48 13.00 -12.20
CA GLY A 593 -55.68 14.20 -11.95
C GLY A 593 -56.51 15.48 -12.07
N SER A 594 -56.73 16.14 -10.93
CA SER A 594 -57.62 17.29 -10.81
C SER A 594 -57.22 18.17 -9.63
N SER A 595 -57.71 19.42 -9.60
CA SER A 595 -57.50 20.34 -8.47
C SER A 595 -58.33 19.99 -7.21
N LEU A 596 -58.92 18.80 -7.15
CA LEU A 596 -59.71 18.27 -6.04
C LEU A 596 -59.10 16.97 -5.47
N LEU A 597 -57.94 16.56 -5.98
CA LEU A 597 -57.20 15.38 -5.55
C LEU A 597 -55.84 15.81 -5.01
N ASP A 598 -55.50 15.32 -3.82
CA ASP A 598 -54.17 15.51 -3.24
C ASP A 598 -53.24 14.37 -3.68
N GLU A 599 -52.18 14.72 -4.40
CA GLU A 599 -51.24 13.75 -4.95
C GLU A 599 -50.01 13.62 -4.02
N PRO A 600 -49.70 12.43 -3.47
CA PRO A 600 -48.60 12.26 -2.51
C PRO A 600 -47.24 12.81 -2.97
N LEU A 601 -46.93 12.77 -4.27
CA LEU A 601 -45.71 13.33 -4.83
C LEU A 601 -45.73 14.87 -4.92
N LYS A 602 -46.89 15.48 -5.23
CA LYS A 602 -47.10 16.95 -5.19
C LYS A 602 -46.86 17.45 -3.77
N ASP A 603 -47.53 16.84 -2.80
CA ASP A 603 -47.52 17.27 -1.40
C ASP A 603 -46.12 17.08 -0.79
N LEU A 604 -45.46 15.95 -1.06
CA LEU A 604 -44.06 15.73 -0.68
C LEU A 604 -43.11 16.75 -1.33
N THR A 605 -43.31 17.10 -2.61
CA THR A 605 -42.47 18.10 -3.30
C THR A 605 -42.65 19.49 -2.71
N MET A 606 -43.89 19.86 -2.37
CA MET A 606 -44.19 21.12 -1.67
C MET A 606 -43.54 21.14 -0.27
N LEU A 607 -43.70 20.06 0.50
CA LEU A 607 -43.06 19.89 1.82
C LEU A 607 -41.54 20.02 1.74
N LEU A 608 -40.87 19.29 0.84
CA LEU A 608 -39.42 19.37 0.64
C LEU A 608 -38.94 20.79 0.30
N SER A 609 -39.73 21.54 -0.49
CA SER A 609 -39.41 22.93 -0.83
C SER A 609 -39.40 23.89 0.37
N THR A 610 -40.06 23.51 1.48
CA THR A 610 -40.01 24.30 2.72
C THR A 610 -38.73 24.12 3.50
N LEU A 611 -38.08 22.94 3.44
CA LEU A 611 -36.97 22.57 4.34
C LEU A 611 -35.68 23.37 4.09
N VAL A 612 -35.41 23.76 2.84
CA VAL A 612 -34.15 24.38 2.41
C VAL A 612 -34.41 25.62 1.56
N GLY A 613 -33.95 26.77 2.04
CA GLY A 613 -33.98 28.05 1.34
C GLY A 613 -32.76 28.32 0.45
N PRO A 614 -32.67 29.52 -0.15
CA PRO A 614 -31.58 29.90 -1.03
C PRO A 614 -30.20 29.69 -0.40
N LYS A 615 -29.24 29.24 -1.22
CA LYS A 615 -27.86 28.88 -0.83
C LYS A 615 -27.75 27.76 0.22
N GLY A 616 -28.77 26.92 0.38
CA GLY A 616 -28.71 25.76 1.28
C GLY A 616 -29.03 26.05 2.74
N ARG A 617 -29.55 27.25 3.06
CA ARG A 617 -30.00 27.58 4.42
C ARG A 617 -31.14 26.64 4.83
N ILE A 618 -31.02 26.00 5.98
CA ILE A 618 -32.08 25.15 6.55
C ILE A 618 -33.15 26.04 7.20
N ASN A 619 -34.42 25.85 6.86
CA ASN A 619 -35.51 26.74 7.28
C ASN A 619 -36.21 26.31 8.58
N ILE A 620 -35.77 25.20 9.20
CA ILE A 620 -36.23 24.75 10.52
C ILE A 620 -35.98 25.89 11.55
N PRO A 621 -36.98 26.33 12.32
CA PRO A 621 -36.83 27.43 13.28
C PRO A 621 -35.69 27.19 14.29
N GLY A 622 -34.92 28.25 14.58
CA GLY A 622 -33.79 28.21 15.53
C GLY A 622 -32.59 27.37 15.10
N PHE A 623 -32.62 26.67 13.96
CA PHE A 623 -31.63 25.66 13.61
C PHE A 623 -30.19 26.19 13.47
N GLN A 624 -30.00 27.45 13.07
CA GLN A 624 -28.66 28.08 13.00
C GLN A 624 -28.18 28.68 14.33
N ASP A 625 -29.06 28.85 15.31
CA ASP A 625 -28.79 29.66 16.50
C ASP A 625 -27.73 29.05 17.45
N PRO A 626 -27.58 27.71 17.59
CA PRO A 626 -26.51 27.11 18.40
C PRO A 626 -25.10 27.17 17.77
N VAL A 627 -24.97 27.53 16.49
CA VAL A 627 -23.71 27.41 15.72
C VAL A 627 -22.66 28.38 16.26
N LEU A 628 -21.59 27.82 16.85
CA LEU A 628 -20.50 28.58 17.45
C LEU A 628 -19.85 29.58 16.47
N PRO A 629 -19.59 30.84 16.88
CA PRO A 629 -18.79 31.77 16.09
C PRO A 629 -17.34 31.29 16.01
N ILE A 630 -16.68 31.56 14.87
CA ILE A 630 -15.27 31.21 14.67
C ILE A 630 -14.37 32.05 15.58
N THR A 631 -13.45 31.39 16.29
CA THR A 631 -12.44 32.03 17.16
C THR A 631 -11.15 32.29 16.38
N GLU A 632 -10.29 33.20 16.86
CA GLU A 632 -8.98 33.42 16.22
C GLU A 632 -8.14 32.13 16.22
N ALA A 633 -8.14 31.35 17.31
CA ALA A 633 -7.46 30.06 17.39
C ALA A 633 -8.05 28.97 16.47
N GLU A 634 -9.31 29.08 16.04
CA GLU A 634 -9.87 28.23 14.98
C GLU A 634 -9.41 28.72 13.59
N LYS A 635 -9.31 30.05 13.36
CA LYS A 635 -8.75 30.61 12.12
C LYS A 635 -7.28 30.23 11.93
N ASP A 636 -6.46 30.34 12.96
CA ASP A 636 -5.02 30.04 12.88
C ASP A 636 -4.77 28.58 12.47
N ARG A 637 -5.62 27.65 12.94
CA ARG A 637 -5.58 26.23 12.51
C ARG A 637 -6.00 26.08 11.04
N TYR A 638 -7.01 26.81 10.56
CA TYR A 638 -7.36 26.85 9.13
C TYR A 638 -6.25 27.47 8.25
N THR A 639 -5.56 28.51 8.71
CA THR A 639 -4.41 29.09 8.01
C THR A 639 -3.27 28.08 7.91
N ALA A 640 -2.93 27.39 9.01
CA ALA A 640 -1.90 26.35 9.01
C ALA A 640 -2.21 25.19 8.05
N ILE A 641 -3.47 24.77 7.94
CA ILE A 641 -3.92 23.79 6.92
C ILE A 641 -3.64 24.33 5.51
N SER A 642 -3.99 25.60 5.25
CA SER A 642 -3.80 26.22 3.94
C SER A 642 -2.32 26.35 3.56
N ASP A 643 -1.46 26.77 4.49
CA ASP A 643 -0.03 26.99 4.24
C ASP A 643 0.72 25.69 3.91
N ILE A 644 0.26 24.54 4.45
CA ILE A 644 0.88 23.23 4.23
C ILE A 644 0.37 22.56 2.95
N LEU A 645 -0.91 22.71 2.60
CA LEU A 645 -1.50 22.09 1.41
C LEU A 645 -1.18 22.84 0.11
N LEU A 646 -1.27 24.17 0.09
CA LEU A 646 -1.13 24.96 -1.16
C LEU A 646 0.20 24.73 -1.91
N PRO A 647 1.37 24.58 -1.28
CA PRO A 647 2.63 24.30 -1.98
C PRO A 647 2.65 22.99 -2.78
N ARG A 648 1.77 22.04 -2.47
CA ARG A 648 1.61 20.78 -3.21
C ARG A 648 0.44 20.81 -4.21
N HIS A 649 -0.46 21.78 -4.09
CA HIS A 649 -1.74 21.82 -4.81
C HIS A 649 -2.01 23.13 -5.55
N PRO A 650 -1.23 23.43 -6.62
CA PRO A 650 -1.36 24.66 -7.41
C PRO A 650 -2.65 24.75 -8.23
N GLU A 651 -3.49 23.70 -8.26
CA GLU A 651 -4.84 23.75 -8.81
C GLU A 651 -5.84 24.52 -7.94
N ILE A 652 -5.51 24.74 -6.66
CA ILE A 652 -6.34 25.53 -5.74
C ILE A 652 -6.08 27.02 -5.96
N ALA A 653 -7.10 27.72 -6.46
CA ALA A 653 -6.96 29.09 -6.94
C ALA A 653 -6.64 30.15 -5.85
N ASP A 654 -7.00 29.91 -4.58
CA ASP A 654 -6.79 30.85 -3.48
C ASP A 654 -6.90 30.16 -2.10
N SER A 655 -6.14 30.66 -1.11
CA SER A 655 -6.22 30.27 0.30
C SER A 655 -7.60 30.56 0.89
N GLU A 656 -8.17 31.75 0.63
CA GLU A 656 -9.51 32.07 1.16
C GLU A 656 -10.60 31.15 0.59
N ALA A 657 -10.41 30.61 -0.61
CA ALA A 657 -11.36 29.66 -1.21
C ALA A 657 -11.26 28.28 -0.53
N LEU A 658 -10.04 27.81 -0.23
CA LEU A 658 -9.80 26.57 0.51
C LEU A 658 -10.35 26.65 1.93
N ILE A 659 -9.94 27.66 2.72
CA ILE A 659 -10.38 27.84 4.11
C ILE A 659 -11.91 27.90 4.20
N ARG A 660 -12.54 28.68 3.32
CA ARG A 660 -14.00 28.81 3.22
C ARG A 660 -14.68 27.48 2.88
N SER A 661 -14.11 26.68 1.98
CA SER A 661 -14.60 25.34 1.65
C SER A 661 -14.54 24.41 2.86
N LEU A 662 -13.40 24.36 3.57
CA LEU A 662 -13.24 23.55 4.78
C LEU A 662 -14.22 23.99 5.89
N MET A 663 -14.42 25.30 6.09
CA MET A 663 -15.40 25.83 7.05
C MET A 663 -16.82 25.32 6.78
N HIS A 664 -17.32 25.42 5.54
CA HIS A 664 -18.65 24.93 5.16
C HIS A 664 -18.80 23.40 5.34
N ARG A 665 -17.69 22.65 5.21
CA ARG A 665 -17.67 21.17 5.33
C ARG A 665 -17.59 20.66 6.76
N TRP A 666 -16.96 21.41 7.66
CA TRP A 666 -16.59 20.95 9.02
C TRP A 666 -17.33 21.66 10.16
N ARG A 667 -17.66 22.94 10.01
CA ARG A 667 -18.24 23.78 11.09
C ARG A 667 -19.57 24.45 10.78
N GLU A 668 -20.13 24.23 9.59
CA GLU A 668 -21.49 24.67 9.24
C GLU A 668 -22.40 23.45 9.02
N PRO A 669 -23.68 23.48 9.44
CA PRO A 669 -24.59 22.36 9.25
C PRO A 669 -25.22 22.37 7.86
N SER A 670 -25.61 21.21 7.33
CA SER A 670 -26.11 21.07 5.95
C SER A 670 -27.17 19.98 5.81
N LEU A 671 -28.21 20.22 4.99
CA LEU A 671 -29.26 19.26 4.68
C LEU A 671 -29.12 18.77 3.23
N THR A 672 -29.13 17.46 3.04
CA THR A 672 -29.04 16.81 1.72
C THR A 672 -30.25 15.91 1.51
N ILE A 673 -30.95 16.10 0.38
CA ILE A 673 -31.98 15.16 -0.10
C ILE A 673 -31.27 14.14 -1.01
N HIS A 674 -31.32 12.86 -0.65
CA HIS A 674 -30.60 11.78 -1.33
C HIS A 674 -31.43 11.12 -2.44
N SER A 675 -32.72 10.87 -2.17
CA SER A 675 -33.65 10.32 -3.14
C SER A 675 -35.05 10.88 -2.95
N VAL A 676 -35.84 10.90 -4.03
CA VAL A 676 -37.30 11.03 -4.02
C VAL A 676 -37.82 9.89 -4.90
N GLU A 677 -38.67 9.04 -4.34
CA GLU A 677 -39.08 7.76 -4.90
C GLU A 677 -40.59 7.59 -4.85
N THR A 678 -41.19 7.17 -5.96
CA THR A 678 -42.57 6.66 -6.02
C THR A 678 -42.59 5.22 -6.52
N PRO A 679 -43.47 4.34 -5.99
CA PRO A 679 -43.70 3.01 -6.55
C PRO A 679 -44.11 3.09 -8.02
N GLY A 680 -43.58 2.17 -8.83
CA GLY A 680 -43.87 2.07 -10.27
C GLY A 680 -42.94 2.88 -11.19
N SER A 681 -42.19 3.86 -10.67
CA SER A 681 -41.37 4.81 -11.47
C SER A 681 -40.19 4.21 -12.26
N SER A 682 -39.93 2.90 -12.16
CA SER A 682 -38.77 2.27 -12.79
C SER A 682 -38.94 2.05 -14.30
N ARG A 683 -38.40 3.01 -15.10
CA ARG A 683 -38.15 2.95 -16.56
C ARG A 683 -39.33 3.28 -17.50
N GLY A 684 -40.22 4.20 -17.13
CA GLY A 684 -41.16 4.79 -18.09
C GLY A 684 -41.98 5.96 -17.53
N THR A 685 -42.44 6.85 -18.41
CA THR A 685 -43.39 7.92 -18.05
C THR A 685 -44.80 7.33 -17.97
N THR A 686 -45.11 6.64 -16.87
CA THR A 686 -46.47 6.15 -16.61
C THR A 686 -47.38 7.32 -16.23
N ALA A 687 -48.58 7.39 -16.82
CA ALA A 687 -49.59 8.39 -16.50
C ALA A 687 -50.33 8.01 -15.21
N THR A 688 -49.60 7.92 -14.11
CA THR A 688 -50.04 7.33 -12.84
C THR A 688 -49.74 8.24 -11.66
N ILE A 689 -50.76 8.53 -10.85
CA ILE A 689 -50.61 9.17 -9.54
C ILE A 689 -50.34 8.04 -8.54
N SER A 690 -49.11 7.94 -8.05
CA SER A 690 -48.73 6.89 -7.11
C SER A 690 -49.36 7.14 -5.73
N ARG A 691 -49.92 6.08 -5.12
CA ARG A 691 -50.46 6.06 -3.74
C ARG A 691 -49.48 6.55 -2.68
N LYS A 692 -48.17 6.42 -2.94
CA LYS A 692 -47.13 6.71 -1.96
C LYS A 692 -45.96 7.43 -2.60
N ALA A 693 -45.39 8.40 -1.89
CA ALA A 693 -44.13 9.03 -2.22
C ALA A 693 -43.21 9.03 -1.00
N LYS A 694 -41.92 8.78 -1.20
CA LYS A 694 -40.90 8.83 -0.15
C LYS A 694 -39.76 9.73 -0.59
N ALA A 695 -39.27 10.57 0.32
CA ALA A 695 -37.95 11.18 0.23
C ALA A 695 -37.03 10.62 1.30
N SER A 696 -35.75 10.46 0.96
CA SER A 696 -34.69 10.07 1.91
C SER A 696 -33.72 11.23 2.05
N LEU A 697 -33.46 11.70 3.27
CA LEU A 697 -32.63 12.89 3.52
C LEU A 697 -31.71 12.72 4.74
N SER A 698 -30.73 13.61 4.86
CA SER A 698 -29.93 13.78 6.08
C SER A 698 -29.69 15.25 6.43
N LEU A 699 -29.48 15.49 7.72
CA LEU A 699 -28.98 16.75 8.28
C LEU A 699 -27.64 16.45 8.95
N ARG A 700 -26.54 17.01 8.45
CA ARG A 700 -25.24 16.98 9.15
C ARG A 700 -25.20 18.10 10.18
N LEU A 701 -24.89 17.75 11.42
CA LEU A 701 -24.96 18.62 12.60
C LEU A 701 -23.59 19.16 12.99
N VAL A 702 -23.56 20.25 13.75
CA VAL A 702 -22.35 20.87 14.30
C VAL A 702 -22.47 21.10 15.81
N PRO A 703 -21.38 21.32 16.55
CA PRO A 703 -21.41 21.42 18.02
C PRO A 703 -22.49 22.37 18.56
N ASN A 704 -23.07 21.99 19.70
CA ASN A 704 -24.32 22.52 20.29
C ASN A 704 -25.64 22.14 19.59
N GLN A 705 -25.62 21.26 18.58
CA GLN A 705 -26.84 20.66 18.03
C GLN A 705 -26.96 19.19 18.46
N GLU A 706 -27.71 18.91 19.53
CA GLU A 706 -27.97 17.54 20.00
C GLU A 706 -28.91 16.81 19.04
N ALA A 707 -28.61 15.56 18.69
CA ALA A 707 -29.26 14.91 17.55
C ALA A 707 -30.75 14.61 17.76
N ASP A 708 -31.17 14.33 19.00
CA ASP A 708 -32.58 14.11 19.33
C ASP A 708 -33.43 15.40 19.31
N GLU A 709 -32.84 16.54 19.68
CA GLU A 709 -33.52 17.85 19.58
C GLU A 709 -33.72 18.23 18.11
N VAL A 710 -32.73 17.96 17.25
CA VAL A 710 -32.83 18.20 15.81
C VAL A 710 -33.82 17.25 15.14
N ALA A 711 -33.81 15.96 15.49
CA ALA A 711 -34.77 14.99 14.97
C ALA A 711 -36.22 15.33 15.36
N THR A 712 -36.43 15.78 16.61
CA THR A 712 -37.72 16.28 17.09
C THR A 712 -38.14 17.55 16.32
N SER A 713 -37.22 18.50 16.16
CA SER A 713 -37.46 19.78 15.47
C SER A 713 -37.79 19.59 13.97
N LEU A 714 -37.10 18.67 13.29
CA LEU A 714 -37.41 18.24 11.92
C LEU A 714 -38.82 17.66 11.84
N THR A 715 -39.16 16.75 12.75
CA THR A 715 -40.46 16.07 12.78
C THR A 715 -41.61 17.06 12.98
N MET A 716 -41.48 17.95 13.98
CA MET A 716 -42.47 19.01 14.24
C MET A 716 -42.62 19.97 13.07
N TYR A 717 -41.51 20.44 12.49
CA TYR A 717 -41.55 21.37 11.37
C TYR A 717 -42.14 20.73 10.10
N ALA A 718 -41.78 19.47 9.82
CA ALA A 718 -42.32 18.74 8.67
C ALA A 718 -43.82 18.52 8.79
N GLN A 719 -44.32 18.17 9.99
CA GLN A 719 -45.75 18.07 10.24
C GLN A 719 -46.44 19.43 10.08
N GLU A 720 -45.92 20.50 10.71
CA GLU A 720 -46.53 21.82 10.63
C GLU A 720 -46.58 22.37 9.18
N GLN A 721 -45.56 22.11 8.36
CA GLN A 721 -45.58 22.52 6.95
C GLN A 721 -46.48 21.65 6.08
N PHE A 722 -46.74 20.40 6.48
CA PHE A 722 -47.65 19.49 5.79
C PHE A 722 -49.12 19.76 6.14
N ASP A 723 -49.44 20.02 7.42
CA ASP A 723 -50.77 20.42 7.88
C ASP A 723 -51.27 21.68 7.15
N ARG A 724 -50.35 22.62 6.86
CA ARG A 724 -50.59 23.84 6.07
C ARG A 724 -50.93 23.60 4.58
N LEU A 725 -50.81 22.37 4.08
CA LEU A 725 -51.26 22.00 2.73
C LEU A 725 -52.76 21.70 2.68
N GLU A 726 -53.42 21.51 3.83
CA GLU A 726 -54.83 21.06 3.96
C GLU A 726 -55.14 19.72 3.25
N SER A 727 -54.09 18.93 2.97
CA SER A 727 -54.13 17.68 2.22
C SER A 727 -54.87 16.56 2.95
N GLN A 728 -55.54 15.70 2.18
CA GLN A 728 -56.17 14.46 2.68
C GLN A 728 -55.20 13.26 2.74
N ASN A 729 -53.92 13.43 2.43
CA ASN A 729 -52.90 12.39 2.54
C ASN A 729 -52.25 12.37 3.94
N ASP A 730 -51.72 11.22 4.38
CA ASP A 730 -50.95 11.09 5.62
C ASP A 730 -49.45 11.36 5.39
N LEU A 731 -48.81 12.10 6.30
CA LEU A 731 -47.35 12.18 6.42
C LEU A 731 -46.85 11.24 7.53
N THR A 732 -45.79 10.49 7.24
CA THR A 732 -44.96 9.79 8.23
C THR A 732 -43.52 10.30 8.16
N VAL A 733 -42.95 10.63 9.31
CA VAL A 733 -41.52 10.97 9.46
C VAL A 733 -40.82 9.80 10.15
N GLU A 734 -39.89 9.16 9.45
CA GLU A 734 -39.14 8.00 9.97
C GLU A 734 -37.69 8.41 10.22
N ILE A 735 -37.25 8.54 11.48
CA ILE A 735 -35.83 8.77 11.80
C ILE A 735 -35.10 7.42 11.69
N THR A 736 -34.16 7.31 10.75
CA THR A 736 -33.47 6.04 10.42
C THR A 736 -32.08 5.91 11.02
N GLY A 737 -31.51 7.01 11.53
CA GLY A 737 -30.22 7.01 12.22
C GLY A 737 -29.93 8.39 12.82
N LYS A 738 -29.20 8.42 13.94
CA LYS A 738 -28.81 9.65 14.63
C LYS A 738 -27.42 9.52 15.27
N SER A 739 -26.66 10.61 15.25
CA SER A 739 -25.32 10.74 15.83
C SER A 739 -25.09 12.18 16.27
N ASP A 740 -24.63 12.37 17.51
CA ASP A 740 -24.29 13.70 18.02
C ASP A 740 -23.01 14.24 17.35
N PRO A 741 -22.85 15.57 17.19
CA PRO A 741 -21.58 16.18 16.85
C PRO A 741 -20.58 16.07 18.01
N TRP A 742 -19.30 15.97 17.67
CA TRP A 742 -18.20 15.96 18.64
C TRP A 742 -17.23 17.12 18.39
N LEU A 743 -16.72 17.69 19.48
CA LEU A 743 -15.67 18.71 19.49
C LEU A 743 -14.87 18.52 20.78
N GLY A 744 -13.68 17.95 20.66
CA GLY A 744 -12.70 17.89 21.74
C GLY A 744 -12.02 19.25 21.95
N ASP A 745 -11.38 19.41 23.11
CA ASP A 745 -10.53 20.57 23.40
C ASP A 745 -9.12 20.33 22.82
N PRO A 746 -8.69 21.04 21.77
CA PRO A 746 -7.40 20.79 21.11
C PRO A 746 -6.18 21.16 21.96
N ASP A 747 -6.39 21.92 23.04
CA ASP A 747 -5.34 22.54 23.84
C ASP A 747 -5.23 21.87 25.24
N ASN A 748 -5.76 20.64 25.37
CA ASN A 748 -5.68 19.80 26.57
C ASN A 748 -4.47 18.83 26.57
N GLU A 749 -4.24 18.16 27.70
CA GLU A 749 -3.06 17.34 27.94
C GLU A 749 -2.97 16.08 27.04
N ILE A 750 -4.10 15.52 26.58
CA ILE A 750 -4.08 14.38 25.64
C ILE A 750 -3.77 14.83 24.21
N PHE A 751 -4.29 15.96 23.75
CA PHE A 751 -3.91 16.53 22.45
C PHE A 751 -2.46 17.02 22.43
N GLU A 752 -1.96 17.65 23.50
CA GLU A 752 -0.54 17.99 23.61
C GLU A 752 0.36 16.75 23.58
N THR A 753 0.03 15.70 24.35
CA THR A 753 0.82 14.44 24.36
C THR A 753 0.79 13.75 23.00
N LEU A 754 -0.36 13.73 22.32
CA LEU A 754 -0.47 13.20 20.96
C LEU A 754 0.35 14.02 19.95
N ALA A 755 0.36 15.35 20.07
CA ALA A 755 1.16 16.21 19.21
C ALA A 755 2.67 15.98 19.40
N GLU A 756 3.13 15.81 20.64
CA GLU A 756 4.50 15.41 20.95
C GLU A 756 4.83 14.01 20.43
N ALA A 757 3.94 13.04 20.64
CA ALA A 757 4.10 11.66 20.18
C ALA A 757 4.24 11.57 18.65
N ILE A 758 3.38 12.27 17.90
CA ILE A 758 3.48 12.38 16.44
C ILE A 758 4.77 13.09 16.02
N THR A 759 5.09 14.23 16.64
CA THR A 759 6.29 15.00 16.30
C THR A 759 7.58 14.19 16.56
N ALA A 760 7.58 13.28 17.55
CA ALA A 760 8.67 12.37 17.83
C ALA A 760 8.70 11.17 16.87
N ALA A 761 7.56 10.55 16.59
CA ALA A 761 7.45 9.39 15.69
C ALA A 761 7.81 9.75 14.22
N TRP A 762 7.43 10.95 13.78
CA TRP A 762 7.72 11.51 12.45
C TRP A 762 8.86 12.54 12.46
N ALA A 763 9.69 12.56 13.50
CA ALA A 763 11.00 13.23 13.43
C ALA A 763 11.94 12.40 12.53
N PRO A 764 12.81 13.05 11.73
CA PRO A 764 13.92 12.36 11.08
C PRO A 764 14.79 11.67 12.13
N ASP A 765 15.01 10.38 11.95
CA ASP A 765 15.78 9.56 12.87
C ASP A 765 17.23 10.08 12.92
N ASN A 766 17.75 10.42 14.11
CA ASN A 766 19.08 11.06 14.26
C ASN A 766 20.27 10.12 13.95
N LYS A 767 20.00 8.94 13.40
CA LYS A 767 21.01 8.05 12.81
C LYS A 767 21.44 8.67 11.48
N THR A 768 22.75 8.86 11.27
CA THR A 768 23.27 9.13 9.92
C THR A 768 22.82 7.98 9.02
N PRO A 769 22.04 8.22 7.94
CA PRO A 769 21.63 7.14 7.06
C PRO A 769 22.89 6.55 6.41
N THR A 770 22.94 5.22 6.34
CA THR A 770 24.10 4.50 5.79
C THR A 770 24.29 4.88 4.32
N HIS A 771 23.19 4.82 3.57
CA HIS A 771 23.05 5.31 2.21
C HIS A 771 22.75 6.81 2.16
N GLN A 772 23.30 7.46 1.14
CA GLN A 772 23.18 8.88 0.81
C GLN A 772 22.87 8.99 -0.69
N PHE A 773 21.88 8.21 -1.14
CA PHE A 773 21.46 8.13 -2.53
C PHE A 773 20.98 9.48 -3.08
N PRO A 774 21.17 9.75 -4.38
CA PRO A 774 20.60 10.93 -5.02
C PRO A 774 19.06 10.86 -4.96
N PRO A 775 18.36 11.99 -4.72
CA PRO A 775 16.90 12.00 -4.65
C PRO A 775 16.30 11.55 -5.98
N LEU A 776 15.30 10.65 -5.90
CA LEU A 776 14.63 10.10 -7.07
C LEU A 776 14.12 11.20 -8.00
N GLN A 777 14.57 11.17 -9.25
CA GLN A 777 14.09 12.11 -10.28
C GLN A 777 12.65 11.74 -10.66
N GLN A 778 11.68 12.41 -10.03
CA GLN A 778 10.28 12.31 -10.44
C GLN A 778 10.16 12.64 -11.94
N GLY A 779 9.71 11.66 -12.71
CA GLY A 779 9.65 11.73 -14.17
C GLY A 779 8.69 12.83 -14.64
N ARG A 780 9.23 14.00 -15.01
CA ARG A 780 8.48 15.03 -15.75
C ARG A 780 8.08 14.46 -17.10
N ASN A 781 6.81 14.07 -17.23
CA ASN A 781 6.16 13.72 -18.50
C ASN A 781 5.89 14.97 -19.39
N ASP A 782 6.84 15.89 -19.43
CA ASP A 782 6.84 17.12 -20.25
C ASP A 782 7.80 16.96 -21.43
N GLN A 783 7.33 16.33 -22.51
CA GLN A 783 7.95 16.48 -23.83
C GLN A 783 6.97 16.21 -24.98
N THR A 784 6.06 17.15 -25.21
CA THR A 784 5.24 17.18 -26.43
C THR A 784 6.08 17.59 -27.65
N THR A 785 6.77 16.63 -28.26
CA THR A 785 7.48 16.87 -29.53
C THR A 785 6.50 16.90 -30.70
N GLU A 786 6.23 18.09 -31.25
CA GLU A 786 5.42 18.23 -32.47
C GLU A 786 6.03 17.44 -33.64
N SER A 787 5.29 16.47 -34.19
CA SER A 787 5.56 15.93 -35.53
C SER A 787 4.28 15.94 -36.38
N LYS A 788 4.35 16.56 -37.56
CA LYS A 788 3.18 16.81 -38.43
C LYS A 788 3.06 15.74 -39.50
N ARG A 789 1.99 14.94 -39.47
CA ARG A 789 1.40 14.22 -40.63
C ARG A 789 -0.08 13.85 -40.34
N PRO A 790 -0.88 13.47 -41.35
CA PRO A 790 -2.24 14.00 -41.48
C PRO A 790 -3.38 13.12 -40.93
N ASN A 791 -4.54 13.78 -40.79
CA ASN A 791 -5.89 13.23 -40.55
C ASN A 791 -6.13 11.80 -41.06
N GLU A 792 -6.34 10.87 -40.11
CA GLU A 792 -7.45 9.91 -40.20
C GLU A 792 -8.24 9.93 -38.88
N ARG A 793 -9.54 9.60 -38.95
CA ARG A 793 -10.47 9.70 -37.82
C ARG A 793 -10.67 8.35 -37.15
N SER A 794 -10.15 8.18 -35.93
CA SER A 794 -10.70 7.25 -34.95
C SER A 794 -10.86 7.96 -33.61
N GLY A 795 -12.06 7.86 -33.02
CA GLY A 795 -12.40 8.55 -31.78
C GLY A 795 -12.27 7.64 -30.58
N LEU A 796 -11.18 7.78 -29.82
CA LEU A 796 -11.03 7.15 -28.49
C LEU A 796 -11.18 8.21 -27.41
N GLN A 797 -12.24 8.07 -26.61
CA GLN A 797 -12.48 8.93 -25.45
C GLN A 797 -11.49 8.57 -24.33
N ARG A 798 -10.56 9.48 -24.00
CA ARG A 798 -9.97 9.45 -22.66
C ARG A 798 -11.07 9.68 -21.64
N LYS A 799 -11.11 8.82 -20.62
CA LYS A 799 -12.03 8.89 -19.50
C LYS A 799 -11.27 9.18 -18.22
N ASP A 800 -11.97 9.84 -17.31
CA ASP A 800 -11.82 9.73 -15.86
C ASP A 800 -10.38 9.98 -15.32
N SER A 801 -9.89 11.22 -15.46
CA SER A 801 -8.81 11.72 -14.57
C SER A 801 -9.41 12.03 -13.21
N VAL A 802 -9.17 11.18 -12.22
CA VAL A 802 -9.83 11.21 -10.90
C VAL A 802 -9.06 12.01 -9.84
N ASP A 803 -8.02 12.74 -10.29
CA ASP A 803 -6.89 13.17 -9.48
C ASP A 803 -6.81 14.70 -9.36
N SER A 804 -7.71 15.24 -8.54
CA SER A 804 -7.62 16.60 -8.00
C SER A 804 -7.66 16.53 -6.48
N LEU A 805 -7.12 17.51 -5.76
CA LEU A 805 -7.29 17.52 -4.30
C LEU A 805 -8.76 17.68 -3.90
N ALA A 806 -9.59 18.36 -4.70
CA ALA A 806 -11.03 18.41 -4.48
C ALA A 806 -11.66 17.01 -4.43
N SER A 807 -11.37 16.15 -5.42
CA SER A 807 -11.87 14.77 -5.45
C SER A 807 -11.23 13.84 -4.40
N HIS A 808 -10.17 14.25 -3.71
CA HIS A 808 -9.56 13.49 -2.60
C HIS A 808 -10.08 13.95 -1.22
N ILE A 809 -10.18 15.25 -0.96
CA ILE A 809 -10.85 15.78 0.25
C ILE A 809 -12.34 15.37 0.24
N ASP A 810 -12.96 15.20 -0.94
CA ASP A 810 -14.30 14.60 -1.08
C ASP A 810 -14.35 13.11 -0.75
N ARG A 811 -13.28 12.32 -0.96
CA ARG A 811 -13.23 10.90 -0.59
C ARG A 811 -13.08 10.69 0.91
N VAL A 812 -12.09 11.35 1.52
CA VAL A 812 -11.79 11.25 2.96
C VAL A 812 -13.02 11.61 3.81
N ILE A 813 -13.91 12.47 3.30
CA ILE A 813 -15.11 12.94 4.01
C ILE A 813 -16.39 12.16 3.64
N MET A 814 -16.33 11.21 2.69
CA MET A 814 -17.48 10.38 2.30
C MET A 814 -17.41 8.91 2.75
N SER A 815 -16.24 8.41 3.18
CA SER A 815 -16.10 7.03 3.71
C SER A 815 -16.96 6.75 4.94
N THR A 816 -17.39 7.75 5.70
CA THR A 816 -18.24 7.60 6.90
C THR A 816 -19.74 7.82 6.59
N THR A 817 -20.29 7.06 5.64
CA THR A 817 -21.73 7.00 5.37
C THR A 817 -22.21 5.58 5.03
N THR A 818 -23.20 5.09 5.77
CA THR A 818 -23.75 3.72 5.64
C THR A 818 -24.53 3.55 4.34
N SER A 819 -23.96 2.82 3.38
CA SER A 819 -24.56 2.69 2.02
C SER A 819 -25.61 1.58 1.93
N SER A 820 -26.90 1.92 1.99
CA SER A 820 -27.99 0.99 1.73
C SER A 820 -27.97 0.48 0.28
N THR A 821 -27.89 -0.84 0.06
CA THR A 821 -27.63 -1.41 -1.27
C THR A 821 -28.88 -1.60 -2.13
N ARG A 822 -28.79 -1.28 -3.43
CA ARG A 822 -29.64 -1.85 -4.50
C ARG A 822 -28.92 -1.89 -5.84
N LYS A 823 -29.21 -2.91 -6.66
CA LYS A 823 -28.52 -3.20 -7.93
C LYS A 823 -29.39 -2.82 -9.14
N THR A 824 -28.78 -2.23 -10.17
CA THR A 824 -28.73 -2.77 -11.55
C THR A 824 -28.00 -1.79 -12.48
N ALA A 825 -27.27 -2.31 -13.47
CA ALA A 825 -26.63 -1.51 -14.51
C ALA A 825 -27.48 -1.43 -15.78
N HIS A 826 -27.29 -0.38 -16.58
CA HIS A 826 -26.99 -0.48 -18.02
C HIS A 826 -26.66 0.92 -18.59
N GLN A 827 -25.69 0.98 -19.50
CA GLN A 827 -25.40 2.18 -20.29
C GLN A 827 -26.31 2.26 -21.52
N ARG A 828 -26.69 3.47 -21.93
CA ARG A 828 -26.85 3.82 -23.35
C ARG A 828 -26.71 5.32 -23.58
N SER A 829 -26.23 5.68 -24.77
CA SER A 829 -25.90 7.04 -25.18
C SER A 829 -26.92 7.61 -26.18
N SER A 830 -27.14 8.92 -26.12
CA SER A 830 -27.70 9.71 -27.22
C SER A 830 -27.08 11.12 -27.17
N LEU A 831 -26.77 11.68 -28.35
CA LEU A 831 -26.15 13.00 -28.47
C LEU A 831 -27.23 14.08 -28.53
N SER A 832 -26.98 15.24 -27.92
CA SER A 832 -27.81 16.44 -28.05
C SER A 832 -27.37 17.32 -29.22
N THR A 833 -28.30 17.72 -30.08
CA THR A 833 -28.06 18.71 -31.15
C THR A 833 -28.58 20.10 -30.79
N THR A 834 -27.64 21.01 -30.51
CA THR A 834 -27.61 22.43 -30.94
C THR A 834 -28.81 23.37 -30.73
N VAL A 835 -28.61 24.40 -29.88
CA VAL A 835 -28.65 25.88 -30.09
C VAL A 835 -29.22 26.49 -31.41
N PRO A 836 -29.52 27.83 -31.52
CA PRO A 836 -29.42 28.95 -30.54
C PRO A 836 -30.57 30.00 -30.52
N THR A 837 -30.53 30.93 -29.54
CA THR A 837 -30.71 32.42 -29.69
C THR A 837 -30.32 33.07 -28.33
N SER A 838 -29.57 34.17 -28.15
CA SER A 838 -29.34 35.45 -28.87
C SER A 838 -30.54 36.42 -28.85
N SER A 839 -30.41 37.73 -28.53
CA SER A 839 -29.20 38.54 -28.23
C SER A 839 -29.49 39.97 -27.71
N THR A 840 -28.56 40.51 -26.89
CA THR A 840 -28.10 41.95 -26.79
C THR A 840 -29.08 43.13 -26.54
N LEU A 841 -28.62 44.08 -25.68
CA LEU A 841 -28.53 45.57 -25.81
C LEU A 841 -28.55 46.24 -24.40
N ALA A 842 -27.89 47.36 -24.05
CA ALA A 842 -26.73 48.08 -24.64
C ALA A 842 -26.07 49.13 -23.68
N ASN A 843 -24.75 49.31 -23.81
CA ASN A 843 -23.93 50.55 -23.68
C ASN A 843 -23.99 51.57 -22.49
N LYS A 844 -22.85 51.64 -21.76
CA LYS A 844 -21.94 52.81 -21.52
C LYS A 844 -22.37 54.08 -20.75
N SER A 845 -21.71 54.32 -19.61
CA SER A 845 -20.89 55.52 -19.21
C SER A 845 -20.51 55.43 -17.70
N GLY A 846 -19.50 56.10 -17.13
CA GLY A 846 -18.37 56.84 -17.74
C GLY A 846 -17.57 57.76 -16.78
N ALA A 847 -16.62 57.22 -16.00
CA ALA A 847 -15.56 57.94 -15.22
C ALA A 847 -16.02 58.83 -14.01
N PRO A 848 -15.12 59.39 -13.16
CA PRO A 848 -13.85 58.88 -12.59
C PRO A 848 -13.76 58.98 -11.03
N VAL A 849 -12.58 58.63 -10.49
CA VAL A 849 -12.14 58.71 -9.06
C VAL A 849 -11.88 60.17 -8.58
N PRO A 850 -11.94 60.44 -7.26
CA PRO A 850 -10.93 61.28 -6.63
C PRO A 850 -10.36 60.73 -5.30
N ASP A 851 -9.03 60.79 -5.14
CA ASP A 851 -8.34 60.53 -3.87
C ASP A 851 -8.53 61.66 -2.84
N LYS A 852 -8.33 61.32 -1.55
CA LYS A 852 -7.87 62.29 -0.53
C LYS A 852 -6.91 61.66 0.49
N HIS A 853 -5.77 62.32 0.68
CA HIS A 853 -4.84 62.13 1.80
C HIS A 853 -5.23 63.03 3.01
N ALA A 854 -4.38 62.96 4.05
CA ALA A 854 -4.40 63.71 5.31
C ALA A 854 -5.35 63.11 6.40
N GLU A 855 -5.01 63.08 7.69
CA GLU A 855 -3.77 63.55 8.34
C GLU A 855 -3.46 62.74 9.62
N ALA A 856 -2.25 62.90 10.18
CA ALA A 856 -1.79 62.13 11.34
C ALA A 856 -2.14 62.79 12.69
N SER A 857 -2.29 61.98 13.73
CA SER A 857 -2.19 62.43 15.13
C SER A 857 -1.51 61.37 15.99
N THR A 858 -0.75 61.81 17.00
CA THR A 858 0.12 60.97 17.83
C THR A 858 -0.33 60.97 19.29
N ALA A 859 -0.23 59.81 19.94
CA ALA A 859 -0.27 59.69 21.40
C ALA A 859 0.46 58.41 21.85
N ASP A 860 1.28 58.55 22.90
CA ASP A 860 1.84 57.45 23.68
C ASP A 860 0.71 56.66 24.40
N GLY A 861 0.90 55.42 24.85
CA GLY A 861 2.09 54.58 24.89
C GLY A 861 2.11 53.78 26.20
N ALA A 862 2.17 52.45 26.11
CA ALA A 862 2.17 51.56 27.27
C ALA A 862 2.95 50.28 26.98
N GLU A 863 3.96 49.98 27.79
CA GLU A 863 4.86 48.84 27.57
C GLU A 863 4.19 47.50 27.86
N LYS A 864 4.43 46.50 27.00
CA LYS A 864 4.40 45.09 27.40
C LYS A 864 5.74 44.45 27.05
N ARG A 865 6.41 43.90 28.06
CA ARG A 865 7.70 43.21 27.90
C ARG A 865 7.51 41.91 27.11
N ALA A 866 8.23 41.74 26.01
CA ALA A 866 8.45 40.43 25.42
C ALA A 866 9.58 39.70 26.17
N PRO A 867 9.47 38.39 26.42
CA PRO A 867 10.60 37.59 26.88
C PRO A 867 11.58 37.36 25.71
N THR A 868 12.87 37.62 25.93
CA THR A 868 13.91 37.39 24.92
C THR A 868 14.32 35.92 24.90
N SER A 869 13.78 35.13 23.98
CA SER A 869 14.31 33.80 23.65
C SER A 869 15.47 33.92 22.66
N THR A 870 16.64 33.41 23.05
CA THR A 870 17.78 33.22 22.14
C THR A 870 17.40 32.21 21.05
N PRO A 871 17.84 32.35 19.78
CA PRO A 871 17.57 31.37 18.73
C PRO A 871 18.39 30.08 18.94
N GLY A 872 17.92 29.25 19.87
CA GLY A 872 18.35 27.86 20.03
C GLY A 872 17.76 26.99 18.91
N GLN A 873 18.51 25.95 18.54
CA GLN A 873 18.22 25.06 17.41
C GLN A 873 16.75 24.60 17.36
N ALA A 874 16.03 24.96 16.29
CA ALA A 874 14.72 24.41 16.01
C ALA A 874 14.88 22.94 15.58
N SER A 875 14.29 22.03 16.36
CA SER A 875 14.18 20.61 15.97
C SER A 875 13.25 20.48 14.76
N SER A 876 13.73 19.88 13.68
CA SER A 876 13.02 19.71 12.41
C SER A 876 12.00 18.55 12.44
N GLY A 877 11.18 18.47 13.49
CA GLY A 877 10.11 17.49 13.63
C GLY A 877 8.83 17.95 12.91
N VAL A 878 8.13 17.02 12.26
CA VAL A 878 6.86 17.29 11.60
C VAL A 878 5.76 17.40 12.66
N ARG A 879 5.27 18.61 12.92
CA ARG A 879 4.13 18.84 13.81
C ARG A 879 2.82 18.43 13.12
N PRO A 880 1.87 17.78 13.81
CA PRO A 880 0.58 17.45 13.23
C PRO A 880 -0.28 18.68 12.95
N ILE A 881 -1.14 18.54 11.94
CA ILE A 881 -2.18 19.50 11.59
C ILE A 881 -3.46 19.18 12.38
N TYR A 882 -4.01 20.16 13.10
CA TYR A 882 -5.28 19.99 13.81
C TYR A 882 -6.45 20.16 12.82
N ILE A 883 -7.18 19.07 12.58
CA ILE A 883 -8.29 19.01 11.62
C ILE A 883 -9.63 18.69 12.28
N ARG A 884 -10.71 18.97 11.55
CA ARG A 884 -12.05 18.44 11.81
C ARG A 884 -12.45 17.62 10.59
N GLU A 885 -13.45 16.76 10.70
CA GLU A 885 -13.93 15.99 9.54
C GLU A 885 -15.45 16.17 9.34
N GLY A 886 -15.91 15.90 8.13
CA GLY A 886 -17.34 15.92 7.80
C GLY A 886 -18.07 14.62 8.12
N GLY A 887 -17.35 13.61 8.61
CA GLY A 887 -17.87 12.33 9.08
C GLY A 887 -18.53 12.40 10.46
N SER A 888 -19.04 11.25 10.91
CA SER A 888 -19.70 11.07 12.21
C SER A 888 -19.33 9.71 12.80
N ILE A 889 -18.81 9.69 14.02
CA ILE A 889 -18.62 8.47 14.83
C ILE A 889 -19.52 8.64 16.08
N PRO A 890 -20.64 7.93 16.20
CA PRO A 890 -21.61 8.14 17.29
C PRO A 890 -21.00 7.99 18.68
N THR A 891 -20.06 7.07 18.81
CA THR A 891 -19.56 6.58 20.09
C THR A 891 -18.67 7.58 20.83
N ILE A 892 -17.99 8.52 20.15
CA ILE A 892 -17.07 9.47 20.82
C ILE A 892 -17.82 10.31 21.85
N ARG A 893 -18.88 11.00 21.39
CA ARG A 893 -19.63 11.94 22.22
C ARG A 893 -20.42 11.22 23.32
N PHE A 894 -20.82 9.98 23.07
CA PHE A 894 -21.41 9.11 24.10
C PHE A 894 -20.38 8.76 25.20
N LEU A 895 -19.17 8.32 24.84
CA LEU A 895 -18.14 7.97 25.84
C LEU A 895 -17.73 9.18 26.70
N GLU A 896 -17.57 10.37 26.11
CA GLU A 896 -17.33 11.61 26.87
C GLU A 896 -18.46 11.89 27.88
N LYS A 897 -19.72 11.88 27.41
CA LYS A 897 -20.90 12.14 28.25
C LYS A 897 -21.06 11.11 29.36
N GLU A 898 -20.71 9.85 29.10
CA GLU A 898 -20.89 8.74 30.04
C GLU A 898 -19.75 8.67 31.07
N PHE A 899 -18.49 8.88 30.69
CA PHE A 899 -17.34 8.78 31.62
C PHE A 899 -16.91 10.11 32.25
N GLY A 900 -17.24 11.26 31.63
CA GLY A 900 -16.78 12.57 32.10
C GLY A 900 -15.30 12.86 31.81
N ALA A 901 -14.70 12.13 30.86
CA ALA A 901 -13.32 12.23 30.44
C ALA A 901 -13.20 12.90 29.06
N PRO A 902 -12.14 13.67 28.78
CA PRO A 902 -11.86 14.21 27.45
C PRO A 902 -11.51 13.08 26.46
N ALA A 903 -11.98 13.22 25.22
CA ALA A 903 -11.60 12.35 24.10
C ALA A 903 -10.59 13.00 23.15
N ALA A 904 -9.82 12.17 22.45
CA ALA A 904 -9.04 12.56 21.28
C ALA A 904 -9.07 11.44 20.21
N ASN A 905 -9.01 11.80 18.93
CA ASN A 905 -8.97 10.85 17.81
C ASN A 905 -7.63 11.00 17.06
N LEU A 906 -6.94 9.87 16.83
CA LEU A 906 -5.68 9.79 16.12
C LEU A 906 -5.89 9.27 14.69
N PRO A 907 -5.68 10.12 13.66
CA PRO A 907 -5.57 9.69 12.27
C PRO A 907 -4.40 8.74 12.03
N CYS A 908 -4.68 7.44 11.90
CA CYS A 908 -3.68 6.42 11.57
C CYS A 908 -3.47 6.29 10.06
N GLY A 909 -4.54 6.35 9.27
CA GLY A 909 -4.50 6.13 7.82
C GLY A 909 -4.22 7.39 7.00
N GLN A 910 -3.76 7.20 5.76
CA GLN A 910 -3.50 8.27 4.78
C GLN A 910 -4.76 8.62 3.97
N ALA A 911 -4.78 9.78 3.30
CA ALA A 911 -5.91 10.21 2.47
C ALA A 911 -6.25 9.23 1.32
N SER A 912 -5.25 8.48 0.83
CA SER A 912 -5.40 7.47 -0.22
C SER A 912 -5.53 6.01 0.29
N ASP A 913 -5.88 5.80 1.56
CA ASP A 913 -6.10 4.46 2.12
C ASP A 913 -7.42 3.79 1.69
N ASN A 914 -8.35 4.56 1.08
CA ASN A 914 -9.56 4.03 0.43
C ASN A 914 -10.49 3.19 1.35
N ALA A 915 -10.63 3.61 2.61
CA ALA A 915 -11.62 3.12 3.56
C ALA A 915 -13.03 2.98 2.94
N HIS A 916 -13.74 1.90 3.28
CA HIS A 916 -15.03 1.46 2.70
C HIS A 916 -15.02 1.16 1.19
N LEU A 917 -14.05 1.66 0.42
CA LEU A 917 -13.95 1.49 -1.04
C LEU A 917 -13.22 0.17 -1.41
N ASN A 918 -12.80 0.04 -2.68
CA ASN A 918 -12.09 -1.13 -3.19
C ASN A 918 -10.58 -0.86 -3.15
N ASN A 919 -9.78 -1.88 -2.83
CA ASN A 919 -8.34 -1.73 -2.59
C ASN A 919 -8.05 -0.83 -1.39
N GLU A 920 -8.84 -1.01 -0.33
CA GLU A 920 -8.49 -0.47 0.97
C GLU A 920 -7.09 -0.97 1.37
N ARG A 921 -6.30 -0.05 1.91
CA ARG A 921 -4.91 -0.26 2.27
C ARG A 921 -4.54 0.54 3.50
N LEU A 922 -3.41 0.20 4.12
CA LEU A 922 -2.74 1.01 5.14
C LEU A 922 -1.24 0.94 4.86
N ARG A 923 -0.54 2.07 4.88
CA ARG A 923 0.93 2.08 4.69
C ARG A 923 1.63 1.43 5.88
N VAL A 924 2.64 0.59 5.61
CA VAL A 924 3.40 -0.15 6.62
C VAL A 924 4.02 0.80 7.65
N GLU A 925 4.63 1.90 7.18
CA GLU A 925 5.17 2.96 8.04
C GLU A 925 4.07 3.56 8.95
N ASN A 926 2.90 3.90 8.42
CA ASN A 926 1.77 4.44 9.21
C ASN A 926 1.32 3.49 10.33
N LEU A 927 1.22 2.19 10.06
CA LEU A 927 0.89 1.18 11.08
C LEU A 927 1.97 1.13 12.19
N TYR A 928 3.25 1.18 11.81
CA TYR A 928 4.37 1.10 12.75
C TYR A 928 4.48 2.37 13.60
N LYS A 929 4.36 3.54 12.96
CA LYS A 929 4.33 4.85 13.64
C LYS A 929 3.11 5.00 14.55
N SER A 930 1.96 4.40 14.20
CA SER A 930 0.82 4.34 15.11
C SER A 930 1.14 3.57 16.39
N ARG A 931 1.81 2.41 16.32
CA ARG A 931 2.28 1.67 17.51
C ARG A 931 3.25 2.50 18.35
N GLU A 932 4.19 3.21 17.72
CA GLU A 932 5.12 4.13 18.42
C GLU A 932 4.37 5.24 19.15
N ILE A 933 3.39 5.89 18.49
CA ILE A 933 2.56 6.96 19.06
C ILE A 933 1.74 6.45 20.25
N PHE A 934 1.07 5.30 20.14
CA PHE A 934 0.32 4.73 21.27
C PHE A 934 1.25 4.37 22.45
N GLY A 935 2.44 3.84 22.18
CA GLY A 935 3.45 3.56 23.21
C GLY A 935 3.93 4.83 23.93
N TYR A 936 4.10 5.92 23.20
CA TYR A 936 4.40 7.23 23.78
C TYR A 936 3.24 7.73 24.65
N VAL A 937 2.00 7.74 24.14
CA VAL A 937 0.83 8.24 24.89
C VAL A 937 0.58 7.44 26.17
N PHE A 938 0.60 6.10 26.11
CA PHE A 938 0.38 5.23 27.28
C PHE A 938 1.48 5.31 28.35
N SER A 939 2.66 5.83 28.01
CA SER A 939 3.76 6.06 28.96
C SER A 939 3.86 7.52 29.44
N LYS A 940 3.52 8.51 28.60
CA LYS A 940 3.73 9.94 28.88
C LYS A 940 2.50 10.74 29.29
N LEU A 941 1.29 10.37 28.86
CA LEU A 941 0.07 11.05 29.33
C LEU A 941 -0.08 11.01 30.87
N PRO A 942 0.28 9.91 31.58
CA PRO A 942 0.24 9.87 33.05
C PRO A 942 1.30 10.73 33.76
N GLU A 943 2.23 11.39 33.05
CA GLU A 943 3.26 12.25 33.65
C GLU A 943 2.84 13.72 33.79
N ARG A 944 1.75 14.14 33.14
CA ARG A 944 1.28 15.54 33.04
C ARG A 944 0.33 15.94 34.19
N LEU A 945 0.67 15.55 35.43
CA LEU A 945 -0.15 15.72 36.65
C LEU A 945 0.46 16.73 37.65
#